data_AF-A0A1Z3HTW6-F1
#
_entry.id   AF-A0A1Z3HTW6-F1
#
_cell.length_a   1.000
_cell.length_b   1.000
_cell.length_c   1.000
_cell.angle_alpha   90.00
_cell.angle_beta   90.00
_cell.angle_gamma   90.00
#
_symmetry.space_group_name_H-M   'P 1'
#
loop_
_entity.id
_entity.type
_entity.pdbx_description
1 polymer ?
#
loop_
_entity_poly.entity_id
_entity_poly.type
_entity_poly.pdbx_seq_one_letter_code
_entity_poly.pdbx_strand_id
1 'polypeptide(L)'
;MYQPQPIDTSQATLTAEYLYLAERLAENSHDHWAQALLGLGWRYGTRLNAAERTHPYLCPFEQLPEAVQEQQLQVYLDNLKTAVALGYRIEAQPVAPPRIKLGTAEAATATLRIGAGAMPRQLAPLLALRREIVTLRPRTPDLHCSLGEMMLQLGETLMAYDVLADGLKQWPQHLRLQQLLALALARSGATHAANEVLGQLMAAGQDDDETLSLLARTHKDLWRQAGPDQMRSHHLKLAADRYLEAYRRSGSLWPGINAATLSLLQGNRGQARQLATAVAETARQALEQATKTGQDTYWILATLGEAELVLGRYDQAAAYYTQAVQVGQGRFGDLGSSYRNAALLMQHLGQGLDPLREWFQMPRVIVFCGHRMDAANRPQPRLPPVLEDSVYDAIHTRLQQLNGRVGYASAACGSDILFLEALLELGGECNIVLPYNRDQFIQDSVSTATAGDWVARFDRVLSQAREVVVASDCKPQADDVSYEYSNRLLHGLAKIRAEQLYTDLVPLAVWNGQPGDGPGGTASTVAYWQQWSHQVEIIDSAALLAAAGYDTESEPRSTPTAALEQQQREIRALLFADVVQYTQLLEDQLCIFMRHFLEAVAALSNQPRYQPLTKNTWGDALYYVFPTVQEAGLFALDLGDLMQSIDWQQQGLPADLTIRIALHAGPVLRNVDPITNQVNYMGTHVNHAARIEPITPPGKVYASQAFAAIATSEGQQSFTCSYVGRMPWAKHYGTFPTYHVQRLHS
;
A
#
# COMPACT_ATOMS: atom_id res chain seq x y z
N MET A 1 55.89 35.72 6.49
CA MET A 1 55.20 36.02 5.22
C MET A 1 54.56 34.72 4.77
N TYR A 2 53.23 34.64 4.69
CA TYR A 2 52.53 33.43 4.27
C TYR A 2 52.70 33.25 2.76
N GLN A 3 53.15 32.08 2.32
CA GLN A 3 53.24 31.69 0.91
C GLN A 3 52.31 30.51 0.67
N PRO A 4 51.14 30.72 0.03
CA PRO A 4 50.24 29.62 -0.27
C PRO A 4 50.88 28.66 -1.29
N GLN A 5 50.71 27.36 -1.08
CA GLN A 5 51.12 26.29 -1.99
C GLN A 5 49.88 25.50 -2.42
N PRO A 6 49.09 26.01 -3.39
CA PRO A 6 47.90 25.31 -3.86
C PRO A 6 48.29 24.04 -4.62
N ILE A 7 47.42 23.05 -4.58
CA ILE A 7 47.56 21.82 -5.38
C ILE A 7 47.43 22.19 -6.86
N ASP A 8 48.37 21.72 -7.69
CA ASP A 8 48.30 21.90 -9.13
C ASP A 8 47.17 21.05 -9.72
N THR A 9 46.15 21.73 -10.25
CA THR A 9 44.97 21.11 -10.87
C THR A 9 44.98 21.22 -12.39
N SER A 10 46.07 21.70 -13.00
CA SER A 10 46.17 21.93 -14.46
C SER A 10 45.96 20.67 -15.30
N GLN A 11 46.26 19.49 -14.74
CA GLN A 11 46.11 18.17 -15.38
C GLN A 11 44.81 17.45 -15.00
N ALA A 12 44.01 18.00 -14.07
CA ALA A 12 42.78 17.37 -13.59
C ALA A 12 41.64 17.64 -14.58
N THR A 13 41.20 16.59 -15.30
CA THR A 13 40.04 16.66 -16.19
C THR A 13 38.81 16.14 -15.46
N LEU A 14 37.75 16.96 -15.39
CA LEU A 14 36.46 16.54 -14.82
C LEU A 14 35.60 15.85 -15.89
N THR A 15 34.95 14.75 -15.52
CA THR A 15 33.95 14.09 -16.35
C THR A 15 32.63 14.84 -16.33
N ALA A 16 31.71 14.53 -17.27
CA ALA A 16 30.36 15.09 -17.27
C ALA A 16 29.61 14.83 -15.95
N GLU A 17 29.84 13.68 -15.31
CA GLU A 17 29.26 13.34 -14.00
C GLU A 17 29.75 14.28 -12.89
N TYR A 18 31.03 14.64 -12.88
CA TYR A 18 31.59 15.57 -11.91
C TYR A 18 31.16 17.02 -12.16
N LEU A 19 30.99 17.43 -13.42
CA LEU A 19 30.42 18.74 -13.75
C LEU A 19 28.98 18.85 -13.24
N TYR A 20 28.17 17.81 -13.49
CA TYR A 20 26.81 17.74 -12.97
C TYR A 20 26.78 17.74 -11.43
N LEU A 21 27.68 17.00 -10.78
CA LEU A 21 27.81 17.01 -9.32
C LEU A 21 28.15 18.39 -8.78
N ALA A 22 29.04 19.14 -9.46
CA ALA A 22 29.40 20.50 -9.05
C ALA A 22 28.19 21.43 -9.04
N GLU A 23 27.34 21.35 -10.07
CA GLU A 23 26.09 22.13 -10.15
C GLU A 23 25.14 21.78 -9.02
N ARG A 24 24.95 20.48 -8.73
CA ARG A 24 24.09 20.02 -7.64
C ARG A 24 24.61 20.47 -6.27
N LEU A 25 25.92 20.45 -6.04
CA LEU A 25 26.53 20.92 -4.81
C LEU A 25 26.40 22.43 -4.63
N ALA A 26 26.54 23.20 -5.71
CA ALA A 26 26.33 24.64 -5.70
C ALA A 26 24.88 25.00 -5.32
N GLU A 27 23.90 24.39 -5.98
CA GLU A 27 22.48 24.59 -5.71
C GLU A 27 22.11 24.22 -4.27
N ASN A 28 22.48 23.02 -3.81
CA ASN A 28 22.17 22.57 -2.45
C ASN A 28 22.80 23.44 -1.36
N SER A 29 24.00 23.99 -1.62
CA SER A 29 24.66 24.88 -0.67
C SER A 29 23.99 26.24 -0.59
N HIS A 30 23.53 26.75 -1.74
CA HIS A 30 22.70 27.95 -1.80
C HIS A 30 21.38 27.76 -1.05
N ASP A 31 20.71 26.63 -1.24
CA ASP A 31 19.46 26.30 -0.55
C ASP A 31 19.66 26.21 0.97
N HIS A 32 20.73 25.57 1.44
CA HIS A 32 21.06 25.53 2.87
C HIS A 32 21.29 26.93 3.45
N TRP A 33 22.05 27.76 2.75
CA TRP A 33 22.28 29.15 3.14
C TRP A 33 20.97 29.94 3.19
N ALA A 34 20.11 29.79 2.16
CA ALA A 34 18.84 30.47 2.07
C ALA A 34 17.90 30.02 3.19
N GLN A 35 17.80 28.71 3.46
CA GLN A 35 16.99 28.14 4.53
C GLN A 35 17.43 28.65 5.90
N ALA A 36 18.74 28.73 6.17
CA ALA A 36 19.26 29.26 7.42
C ALA A 36 18.86 30.74 7.62
N LEU A 37 18.96 31.57 6.58
CA LEU A 37 18.56 32.97 6.64
C LEU A 37 17.03 33.15 6.77
N LEU A 38 16.23 32.37 6.04
CA LEU A 38 14.77 32.37 6.17
C LEU A 38 14.35 31.99 7.61
N GLY A 39 15.01 31.00 8.22
CA GLY A 39 14.79 30.62 9.62
C GLY A 39 15.12 31.74 10.62
N LEU A 40 16.01 32.66 10.27
CA LEU A 40 16.33 33.86 11.05
C LEU A 40 15.41 35.06 10.73
N GLY A 41 14.37 34.85 9.93
CA GLY A 41 13.39 35.85 9.55
C GLY A 41 13.86 36.82 8.46
N TRP A 42 14.87 36.44 7.68
CA TRP A 42 15.23 37.17 6.46
C TRP A 42 14.27 36.87 5.33
N ARG A 43 14.15 37.79 4.37
CA ARG A 43 13.28 37.65 3.19
C ARG A 43 13.96 38.19 1.94
N TYR A 44 13.40 37.85 0.78
CA TYR A 44 13.84 38.45 -0.48
C TYR A 44 13.65 39.98 -0.47
N GLY A 45 14.63 40.71 -1.00
CA GLY A 45 14.49 42.12 -1.31
C GLY A 45 15.60 42.58 -2.25
N THR A 46 15.35 43.62 -3.03
CA THR A 46 16.22 44.02 -4.16
C THR A 46 17.62 44.49 -3.76
N ARG A 47 17.87 44.71 -2.46
CA ARG A 47 19.17 45.09 -1.89
C ARG A 47 19.35 44.41 -0.54
N LEU A 48 20.60 44.24 -0.14
CA LEU A 48 20.93 43.76 1.20
C LEU A 48 20.60 44.87 2.21
N ASN A 49 19.69 44.59 3.13
CA ASN A 49 19.36 45.50 4.24
C ASN A 49 19.25 44.70 5.54
N ALA A 50 20.21 44.88 6.45
CA ALA A 50 20.23 44.17 7.72
C ALA A 50 19.11 44.64 8.68
N ALA A 51 18.70 45.91 8.61
CA ALA A 51 17.64 46.45 9.47
C ALA A 51 16.26 45.90 9.07
N GLU A 52 16.01 45.76 7.77
CA GLU A 52 14.75 45.20 7.22
C GLU A 52 14.82 43.68 7.00
N ARG A 53 15.97 43.06 7.29
CA ARG A 53 16.32 41.65 7.04
C ARG A 53 16.01 41.20 5.63
N THR A 54 16.48 41.95 4.63
CA THR A 54 16.32 41.60 3.21
C THR A 54 17.65 41.24 2.55
N HIS A 55 17.64 40.26 1.64
CA HIS A 55 18.81 39.88 0.84
C HIS A 55 18.41 39.64 -0.63
N PRO A 56 19.18 40.16 -1.61
CA PRO A 56 18.85 40.06 -3.05
C PRO A 56 19.05 38.67 -3.65
N TYR A 57 19.66 37.76 -2.88
CA TYR A 57 19.99 36.40 -3.29
C TYR A 57 19.12 35.36 -2.60
N LEU A 58 18.15 35.78 -1.76
CA LEU A 58 17.13 34.89 -1.22
C LEU A 58 16.06 34.58 -2.28
N CYS A 59 16.51 34.01 -3.39
CA CYS A 59 15.71 33.53 -4.51
C CYS A 59 16.25 32.15 -4.94
N PRO A 60 15.51 31.39 -5.77
CA PRO A 60 16.01 30.15 -6.35
C PRO A 60 17.37 30.34 -7.04
N PHE A 61 18.21 29.31 -6.99
CA PHE A 61 19.59 29.36 -7.51
C PHE A 61 19.63 29.83 -8.98
N GLU A 62 18.67 29.40 -9.81
CA GLU A 62 18.59 29.75 -11.24
C GLU A 62 18.20 31.22 -11.47
N GLN A 63 17.70 31.90 -10.44
CA GLN A 63 17.31 33.31 -10.48
C GLN A 63 18.38 34.23 -9.90
N LEU A 64 19.52 33.67 -9.47
CA LEU A 64 20.69 34.47 -9.10
C LEU A 64 21.28 35.16 -10.34
N PRO A 65 21.97 36.29 -10.18
CA PRO A 65 22.79 36.83 -11.26
C PRO A 65 23.79 35.78 -11.76
N GLU A 66 23.96 35.68 -13.08
CA GLU A 66 24.83 34.68 -13.72
C GLU A 66 26.25 34.66 -13.14
N ALA A 67 26.85 35.83 -12.92
CA ALA A 67 28.16 35.96 -12.29
C ALA A 67 28.24 35.36 -10.86
N VAL A 68 27.14 35.36 -10.11
CA VAL A 68 27.06 34.77 -8.77
C VAL A 68 26.90 33.25 -8.86
N GLN A 69 26.11 32.76 -9.81
CA GLN A 69 25.97 31.33 -10.09
C GLN A 69 27.32 30.74 -10.51
N GLU A 70 28.02 31.40 -11.44
CA GLU A 70 29.34 31.00 -11.91
C GLU A 70 30.37 31.00 -10.77
N GLN A 71 30.37 32.02 -9.91
CA GLN A 71 31.27 32.07 -8.77
C GLN A 71 31.04 30.91 -7.79
N GLN A 72 29.78 30.60 -7.48
CA GLN A 72 29.44 29.49 -6.58
C GLN A 72 29.77 28.13 -7.22
N LEU A 73 29.51 27.97 -8.51
CA LEU A 73 29.86 26.77 -9.26
C LEU A 73 31.38 26.55 -9.31
N GLN A 74 32.15 27.62 -9.52
CA GLN A 74 33.61 27.55 -9.64
C GLN A 74 34.27 26.98 -8.36
N VAL A 75 33.74 27.31 -7.18
CA VAL A 75 34.23 26.75 -5.90
C VAL A 75 34.14 25.22 -5.89
N TYR A 76 33.03 24.66 -6.36
CA TYR A 76 32.84 23.21 -6.39
C TYR A 76 33.61 22.54 -7.53
N LEU A 77 33.76 23.20 -8.67
CA LEU A 77 34.65 22.73 -9.74
C LEU A 77 36.11 22.63 -9.27
N ASP A 78 36.61 23.63 -8.56
CA ASP A 78 37.98 23.64 -8.04
C ASP A 78 38.19 22.60 -6.94
N ASN A 79 37.19 22.39 -6.08
CA ASN A 79 37.21 21.34 -5.07
C ASN A 79 37.26 19.93 -5.71
N LEU A 80 36.44 19.69 -6.75
CA LEU A 80 36.42 18.41 -7.45
C LEU A 80 37.71 18.18 -8.25
N LYS A 81 38.25 19.22 -8.90
CA LYS A 81 39.56 19.14 -9.56
C LYS A 81 40.67 18.82 -8.57
N THR A 82 40.63 19.42 -7.39
CA THR A 82 41.58 19.13 -6.31
C THR A 82 41.48 17.67 -5.85
N ALA A 83 40.26 17.16 -5.66
CA ALA A 83 40.04 15.75 -5.31
C ALA A 83 40.59 14.80 -6.39
N VAL A 84 40.34 15.09 -7.66
CA VAL A 84 40.86 14.31 -8.79
C VAL A 84 42.39 14.40 -8.87
N ALA A 85 42.98 15.58 -8.70
CA ALA A 85 44.44 15.78 -8.70
C ALA A 85 45.13 15.02 -7.56
N LEU A 86 44.45 14.81 -6.43
CA LEU A 86 44.91 14.01 -5.30
C LEU A 86 44.67 12.50 -5.48
N GLY A 87 44.10 12.06 -6.61
CA GLY A 87 43.87 10.66 -6.93
C GLY A 87 42.57 10.07 -6.38
N TYR A 88 41.66 10.89 -5.85
CA TYR A 88 40.35 10.42 -5.41
C TYR A 88 39.41 10.19 -6.60
N ARG A 89 38.62 9.11 -6.52
CA ARG A 89 37.44 8.91 -7.35
C ARG A 89 36.20 8.99 -6.48
N ILE A 90 35.23 9.78 -6.90
CA ILE A 90 33.93 9.88 -6.24
C ILE A 90 32.99 8.93 -6.97
N GLU A 91 32.65 7.83 -6.32
CA GLU A 91 31.65 6.89 -6.81
C GLU A 91 30.38 7.10 -5.99
N ALA A 92 29.24 7.23 -6.66
CA ALA A 92 27.96 7.25 -5.97
C ALA A 92 27.78 5.90 -5.26
N GLN A 93 27.52 5.89 -3.95
CA GLN A 93 27.02 4.67 -3.31
C GLN A 93 25.74 4.24 -4.04
N PRO A 94 25.54 2.94 -4.32
CA PRO A 94 24.26 2.43 -4.78
C PRO A 94 23.25 2.44 -3.62
N VAL A 95 23.00 3.61 -3.06
CA VAL A 95 21.70 3.90 -2.45
C VAL A 95 20.72 3.85 -3.63
N ALA A 96 19.58 3.17 -3.42
CA ALA A 96 18.52 2.90 -4.39
C ALA A 96 18.57 3.80 -5.62
N PRO A 97 18.59 3.22 -6.84
CA PRO A 97 19.02 3.91 -8.05
C PRO A 97 18.44 5.32 -8.13
N PRO A 98 19.22 6.33 -8.59
CA PRO A 98 18.61 7.61 -8.95
C PRO A 98 17.44 7.28 -9.85
N ARG A 99 16.27 7.88 -9.57
CA ARG A 99 15.11 7.79 -10.44
C ARG A 99 15.62 7.93 -11.86
N ILE A 100 15.62 6.82 -12.61
CA ILE A 100 15.93 6.85 -14.02
C ILE A 100 14.89 7.82 -14.56
N LYS A 101 15.34 9.00 -14.99
CA LYS A 101 14.55 9.83 -15.87
C LYS A 101 14.41 8.99 -17.14
N LEU A 102 13.34 8.19 -17.21
CA LEU A 102 12.68 7.97 -18.49
C LEU A 102 12.42 9.37 -19.07
N GLY A 103 12.67 9.52 -20.37
CA GLY A 103 12.87 10.83 -20.98
C GLY A 103 11.77 11.81 -20.60
N THR A 104 12.17 13.00 -20.13
CA THR A 104 11.28 14.12 -19.76
C THR A 104 10.24 14.45 -20.82
N ALA A 105 10.44 14.04 -22.07
CA ALA A 105 9.49 14.14 -23.17
C ALA A 105 8.25 13.23 -23.02
N GLU A 106 8.37 12.00 -22.53
CA GLU A 106 7.23 11.07 -22.37
C GLU A 106 6.36 11.47 -21.17
N ALA A 107 6.99 11.86 -20.06
CA ALA A 107 6.34 12.42 -18.86
C ALA A 107 5.53 13.69 -19.17
N ALA A 108 6.13 14.62 -19.92
CA ALA A 108 5.49 15.86 -20.35
C ALA A 108 4.37 15.59 -21.35
N THR A 109 4.57 14.63 -22.27
CA THR A 109 3.53 14.21 -23.23
C THR A 109 2.37 13.53 -22.54
N ALA A 110 2.61 12.70 -21.52
CA ALA A 110 1.57 12.08 -20.73
C ALA A 110 0.81 13.13 -19.89
N THR A 111 1.51 14.07 -19.25
CA THR A 111 0.89 15.18 -18.52
C THR A 111 0.03 16.07 -19.44
N LEU A 112 0.51 16.36 -20.65
CA LEU A 112 -0.24 17.09 -21.69
C LEU A 112 -1.44 16.29 -22.21
N ARG A 113 -1.31 14.96 -22.38
CA ARG A 113 -2.42 14.07 -22.78
C ARG A 113 -3.48 13.95 -21.69
N ILE A 114 -3.07 13.90 -20.43
CA ILE A 114 -3.96 13.88 -19.25
C ILE A 114 -4.67 15.23 -19.10
N GLY A 115 -3.93 16.34 -19.25
CA GLY A 115 -4.50 17.68 -19.32
C GLY A 115 -5.44 17.89 -20.52
N ALA A 116 -5.28 17.09 -21.59
CA ALA A 116 -6.13 17.09 -22.78
C ALA A 116 -7.23 15.99 -22.76
N GLY A 117 -7.42 15.26 -21.65
CA GLY A 117 -8.49 14.27 -21.49
C GLY A 117 -8.25 12.89 -22.13
N ALA A 118 -7.03 12.59 -22.61
CA ALA A 118 -6.67 11.29 -23.18
C ALA A 118 -6.05 10.36 -22.12
N MET A 119 -6.84 9.42 -21.62
CA MET A 119 -6.42 8.43 -20.62
C MET A 119 -5.72 7.22 -21.28
N PRO A 120 -4.53 6.79 -20.79
CA PRO A 120 -3.91 5.57 -21.27
C PRO A 120 -4.80 4.35 -20.97
N ARG A 121 -5.07 3.52 -21.99
CA ARG A 121 -5.90 2.30 -21.86
C ARG A 121 -5.14 1.06 -21.38
N GLN A 122 -3.84 1.19 -21.11
CA GLN A 122 -2.94 0.08 -20.75
C GLN A 122 -2.16 0.42 -19.47
N LEU A 123 -1.89 -0.60 -18.66
CA LEU A 123 -1.29 -0.45 -17.33
C LEU A 123 0.20 -0.06 -17.38
N ALA A 124 0.97 -0.56 -18.35
CA ALA A 124 2.42 -0.30 -18.42
C ALA A 124 2.80 1.20 -18.58
N PRO A 125 2.15 1.98 -19.48
CA PRO A 125 2.33 3.44 -19.52
C PRO A 125 1.96 4.17 -18.21
N LEU A 126 1.03 3.61 -17.42
CA LEU A 126 0.58 4.18 -16.15
C LEU A 126 1.54 3.85 -15.00
N LEU A 127 2.22 2.69 -15.05
CA LEU A 127 3.30 2.35 -14.12
C LEU A 127 4.56 3.19 -14.37
N ALA A 128 4.85 3.52 -15.64
CA ALA A 128 5.85 4.52 -15.99
C ALA A 128 5.46 5.91 -15.44
N LEU A 129 4.20 6.31 -15.62
CA LEU A 129 3.64 7.55 -15.06
C LEU A 129 3.73 7.57 -13.52
N ARG A 130 3.46 6.46 -12.82
CA ARG A 130 3.61 6.35 -11.35
C ARG A 130 5.02 6.73 -10.86
N ARG A 131 6.06 6.26 -11.55
CA ARG A 131 7.46 6.56 -11.20
C ARG A 131 7.80 8.03 -11.39
N GLU A 132 7.09 8.69 -12.31
CA GLU A 132 7.24 10.09 -12.64
C GLU A 132 6.26 11.02 -11.88
N ILE A 133 5.11 10.56 -11.38
CA ILE A 133 4.15 11.40 -10.62
C ILE A 133 4.77 11.92 -9.32
N VAL A 134 5.60 11.11 -8.66
CA VAL A 134 6.36 11.56 -7.49
C VAL A 134 7.46 12.58 -7.88
N THR A 135 7.79 12.73 -9.18
CA THR A 135 8.61 13.84 -9.71
C THR A 135 7.78 15.00 -10.27
N LEU A 136 6.54 14.78 -10.69
CA LEU A 136 5.72 15.78 -11.40
C LEU A 136 5.35 16.99 -10.53
N ARG A 137 5.38 16.87 -9.18
CA ARG A 137 5.02 17.92 -8.21
C ARG A 137 3.86 18.78 -8.73
N PRO A 138 2.64 18.23 -8.82
CA PRO A 138 1.52 18.90 -9.46
C PRO A 138 1.32 20.29 -8.83
N ARG A 139 1.30 21.35 -9.65
CA ARG A 139 1.28 22.75 -9.16
C ARG A 139 -0.12 23.36 -9.08
N THR A 140 -1.15 22.61 -9.46
CA THR A 140 -2.54 23.07 -9.45
C THR A 140 -3.46 22.05 -8.79
N PRO A 141 -4.59 22.48 -8.21
CA PRO A 141 -5.58 21.55 -7.68
C PRO A 141 -6.23 20.70 -8.77
N ASP A 142 -6.43 21.24 -9.97
CA ASP A 142 -7.02 20.50 -11.11
C ASP A 142 -6.17 19.31 -11.52
N LEU A 143 -4.84 19.46 -11.57
CA LEU A 143 -3.95 18.37 -11.92
C LEU A 143 -3.97 17.26 -10.84
N HIS A 144 -4.05 17.64 -9.56
CA HIS A 144 -4.24 16.67 -8.48
C HIS A 144 -5.58 15.94 -8.60
N CYS A 145 -6.66 16.64 -8.96
CA CYS A 145 -7.98 16.03 -9.18
C CYS A 145 -7.92 15.03 -10.34
N SER A 146 -7.39 15.43 -11.51
CA SER A 146 -7.30 14.55 -12.68
C SER A 146 -6.44 13.31 -12.43
N LEU A 147 -5.30 13.46 -11.73
CA LEU A 147 -4.46 12.34 -11.33
C LEU A 147 -5.18 11.42 -10.33
N GLY A 148 -5.84 12.01 -9.32
CA GLY A 148 -6.62 11.26 -8.34
C GLY A 148 -7.75 10.47 -8.98
N GLU A 149 -8.53 11.08 -9.88
CA GLU A 149 -9.59 10.42 -10.64
C GLU A 149 -9.08 9.27 -11.49
N MET A 150 -7.98 9.49 -12.22
CA MET A 150 -7.32 8.44 -12.99
C MET A 150 -6.95 7.24 -12.11
N MET A 151 -6.26 7.50 -10.99
CA MET A 151 -5.85 6.45 -10.08
C MET A 151 -7.07 5.72 -9.49
N LEU A 152 -8.14 6.43 -9.16
CA LEU A 152 -9.37 5.82 -8.69
C LEU A 152 -10.02 4.93 -9.76
N GLN A 153 -10.06 5.36 -11.02
CA GLN A 153 -10.59 4.56 -12.14
C GLN A 153 -9.79 3.27 -12.33
N LEU A 154 -8.47 3.33 -12.18
CA LEU A 154 -7.56 2.19 -12.29
C LEU A 154 -7.61 1.25 -11.08
N GLY A 155 -8.24 1.66 -9.98
CA GLY A 155 -8.21 0.90 -8.71
C GLY A 155 -6.95 1.13 -7.88
N GLU A 156 -6.16 2.17 -8.17
CA GLU A 156 -4.98 2.62 -7.41
C GLU A 156 -5.37 3.51 -6.22
N THR A 157 -6.22 2.98 -5.33
CA THR A 157 -6.85 3.77 -4.26
C THR A 157 -5.86 4.39 -3.28
N LEU A 158 -4.80 3.68 -2.91
CA LEU A 158 -3.79 4.17 -1.98
C LEU A 158 -2.96 5.31 -2.59
N MET A 159 -2.63 5.21 -3.88
CA MET A 159 -1.93 6.27 -4.57
C MET A 159 -2.81 7.48 -4.83
N ALA A 160 -4.09 7.26 -5.16
CA ALA A 160 -5.06 8.34 -5.27
C ALA A 160 -5.11 9.13 -3.96
N TYR A 161 -5.18 8.43 -2.83
CA TYR A 161 -5.12 9.05 -1.51
C TYR A 161 -3.84 9.87 -1.34
N ASP A 162 -2.66 9.31 -1.64
CA ASP A 162 -1.38 10.02 -1.45
C ASP A 162 -1.31 11.31 -2.29
N VAL A 163 -1.73 11.27 -3.56
CA VAL A 163 -1.75 12.45 -4.44
C VAL A 163 -2.76 13.48 -3.96
N LEU A 164 -3.97 13.06 -3.60
CA LEU A 164 -5.03 13.98 -3.16
C LEU A 164 -4.70 14.60 -1.79
N ALA A 165 -4.14 13.82 -0.88
CA ALA A 165 -3.67 14.29 0.42
C ALA A 165 -2.52 15.30 0.26
N ASP A 166 -1.60 15.09 -0.69
CA ASP A 166 -0.54 16.05 -0.98
C ASP A 166 -1.11 17.37 -1.53
N GLY A 167 -2.07 17.30 -2.44
CA GLY A 167 -2.79 18.48 -2.93
C GLY A 167 -3.48 19.26 -1.80
N LEU A 168 -4.11 18.56 -0.85
CA LEU A 168 -4.79 19.20 0.29
C LEU A 168 -3.83 19.87 1.29
N LYS A 169 -2.53 19.54 1.30
CA LYS A 169 -1.55 20.32 2.09
C LYS A 169 -1.43 21.76 1.56
N GLN A 170 -1.58 21.94 0.25
CA GLN A 170 -1.47 23.24 -0.42
C GLN A 170 -2.83 23.94 -0.54
N TRP A 171 -3.91 23.18 -0.77
CA TRP A 171 -5.27 23.71 -0.88
C TRP A 171 -6.26 23.00 0.07
N PRO A 172 -6.18 23.24 1.40
CA PRO A 172 -6.96 22.48 2.40
C PRO A 172 -8.48 22.56 2.26
N GLN A 173 -8.99 23.64 1.64
CA GLN A 173 -10.43 23.92 1.49
C GLN A 173 -10.95 23.61 0.08
N HIS A 174 -10.16 22.96 -0.78
CA HIS A 174 -10.59 22.68 -2.14
C HIS A 174 -11.60 21.53 -2.17
N LEU A 175 -12.88 21.85 -2.40
CA LEU A 175 -14.00 20.91 -2.30
C LEU A 175 -13.76 19.61 -3.08
N ARG A 176 -13.38 19.69 -4.37
CA ARG A 176 -13.20 18.50 -5.20
C ARG A 176 -12.06 17.60 -4.71
N LEU A 177 -11.00 18.18 -4.13
CA LEU A 177 -9.90 17.38 -3.57
C LEU A 177 -10.38 16.62 -2.32
N GLN A 178 -11.18 17.26 -1.47
CA GLN A 178 -11.76 16.63 -0.28
C GLN A 178 -12.75 15.53 -0.65
N GLN A 179 -13.60 15.76 -1.67
CA GLN A 179 -14.53 14.75 -2.20
C GLN A 179 -13.78 13.53 -2.77
N LEU A 180 -12.76 13.75 -3.61
CA LEU A 180 -11.97 12.66 -4.18
C LEU A 180 -11.16 11.93 -3.11
N LEU A 181 -10.62 12.63 -2.11
CA LEU A 181 -9.92 12.01 -0.98
C LEU A 181 -10.88 11.09 -0.21
N ALA A 182 -12.09 11.56 0.08
CA ALA A 182 -13.12 10.76 0.73
C ALA A 182 -13.53 9.54 -0.12
N LEU A 183 -13.62 9.70 -1.45
CA LEU A 183 -13.84 8.56 -2.35
C LEU A 183 -12.68 7.56 -2.32
N ALA A 184 -11.43 8.03 -2.25
CA ALA A 184 -10.25 7.17 -2.12
C ALA A 184 -10.28 6.38 -0.80
N LEU A 185 -10.58 7.04 0.31
CA LEU A 185 -10.78 6.42 1.63
C LEU A 185 -11.92 5.39 1.61
N ALA A 186 -13.07 5.72 1.01
CA ALA A 186 -14.19 4.80 0.91
C ALA A 186 -13.86 3.57 0.05
N ARG A 187 -13.12 3.75 -1.06
CA ARG A 187 -12.69 2.64 -1.94
C ARG A 187 -11.56 1.81 -1.33
N SER A 188 -10.75 2.34 -0.41
CA SER A 188 -9.71 1.59 0.31
C SER A 188 -10.22 0.83 1.54
N GLY A 189 -11.51 1.00 1.90
CA GLY A 189 -12.12 0.37 3.06
C GLY A 189 -12.11 1.23 4.33
N ALA A 190 -11.49 2.41 4.30
CA ALA A 190 -11.47 3.39 5.39
C ALA A 190 -12.80 4.17 5.47
N THR A 191 -13.92 3.45 5.55
CA THR A 191 -15.28 4.00 5.40
C THR A 191 -15.63 5.04 6.45
N HIS A 192 -15.22 4.83 7.71
CA HIS A 192 -15.46 5.81 8.79
C HIS A 192 -14.72 7.13 8.52
N ALA A 193 -13.44 7.08 8.16
CA ALA A 193 -12.68 8.28 7.83
C ALA A 193 -13.28 9.03 6.63
N ALA A 194 -13.74 8.31 5.60
CA ALA A 194 -14.45 8.90 4.48
C ALA A 194 -15.76 9.60 4.92
N ASN A 195 -16.53 8.93 5.78
CA ASN A 195 -17.79 9.47 6.31
C ASN A 195 -17.55 10.74 7.15
N GLU A 196 -16.51 10.77 7.97
CA GLU A 196 -16.12 11.95 8.77
C GLU A 196 -15.77 13.14 7.87
N VAL A 197 -14.93 12.94 6.85
CA VAL A 197 -14.56 14.01 5.90
C VAL A 197 -15.80 14.59 5.21
N LEU A 198 -16.69 13.73 4.70
CA LEU A 198 -17.91 14.17 4.01
C LEU A 198 -18.95 14.79 4.98
N GLY A 199 -19.01 14.30 6.21
CA GLY A 199 -19.85 14.87 7.27
C GLY A 199 -19.41 16.28 7.65
N GLN A 200 -18.09 16.53 7.71
CA GLN A 200 -17.54 17.87 7.93
C GLN A 200 -17.85 18.82 6.78
N LEU A 201 -17.77 18.35 5.53
CA LEU A 201 -18.18 19.14 4.36
C LEU A 201 -19.66 19.53 4.44
N MET A 202 -20.54 18.58 4.75
CA MET A 202 -21.97 18.86 4.93
C MET A 202 -22.22 19.85 6.08
N ALA A 203 -21.54 19.70 7.22
CA ALA A 203 -21.68 20.62 8.35
C ALA A 203 -21.18 22.04 8.01
N ALA A 204 -20.21 22.15 7.09
CA ALA A 204 -19.72 23.42 6.57
C ALA A 204 -20.61 24.01 5.43
N GLY A 205 -21.76 23.40 5.14
CA GLY A 205 -22.70 23.86 4.11
C GLY A 205 -22.32 23.47 2.67
N GLN A 206 -21.35 22.57 2.49
CA GLN A 206 -21.02 21.99 1.19
C GLN A 206 -21.92 20.76 0.96
N ASP A 207 -23.16 21.01 0.52
CA ASP A 207 -24.22 20.01 0.39
C ASP A 207 -24.61 19.73 -1.06
N ASP A 208 -23.69 19.93 -2.01
CA ASP A 208 -23.89 19.62 -3.41
C ASP A 208 -24.17 18.12 -3.64
N ASP A 209 -24.72 17.79 -4.81
CA ASP A 209 -25.20 16.44 -5.11
C ASP A 209 -24.09 15.38 -5.05
N GLU A 210 -22.85 15.75 -5.39
CA GLU A 210 -21.69 14.86 -5.31
C GLU A 210 -21.34 14.57 -3.84
N THR A 211 -21.21 15.61 -3.00
CA THR A 211 -20.94 15.45 -1.57
C THR A 211 -22.02 14.61 -0.89
N LEU A 212 -23.30 14.90 -1.17
CA LEU A 212 -24.43 14.19 -0.61
C LEU A 212 -24.44 12.71 -1.02
N SER A 213 -24.16 12.43 -2.30
CA SER A 213 -24.14 11.07 -2.85
C SER A 213 -22.93 10.26 -2.39
N LEU A 214 -21.76 10.89 -2.22
CA LEU A 214 -20.59 10.27 -1.60
C LEU A 214 -20.84 9.96 -0.12
N LEU A 215 -21.49 10.86 0.63
CA LEU A 215 -21.84 10.57 2.01
C LEU A 215 -22.85 9.41 2.09
N ALA A 216 -23.85 9.39 1.20
CA ALA A 216 -24.78 8.29 1.08
C ALA A 216 -24.07 6.96 0.79
N ARG A 217 -23.05 6.98 -0.08
CA ARG A 217 -22.19 5.81 -0.34
C ARG A 217 -21.52 5.32 0.93
N THR A 218 -20.91 6.20 1.72
CA THR A 218 -20.23 5.77 2.96
C THR A 218 -21.21 5.16 3.96
N HIS A 219 -22.44 5.69 4.08
CA HIS A 219 -23.47 5.04 4.91
C HIS A 219 -23.91 3.68 4.35
N LYS A 220 -23.99 3.52 3.02
CA LYS A 220 -24.23 2.20 2.40
C LYS A 220 -23.11 1.21 2.73
N ASP A 221 -21.85 1.65 2.72
CA ASP A 221 -20.70 0.81 3.07
C ASP A 221 -20.71 0.46 4.58
N LEU A 222 -21.00 1.43 5.46
CA LEU A 222 -21.17 1.19 6.91
C LEU A 222 -22.31 0.21 7.21
N TRP A 223 -23.43 0.31 6.48
CA TRP A 223 -24.52 -0.66 6.58
C TRP A 223 -24.09 -2.10 6.25
N ARG A 224 -23.13 -2.28 5.33
CA ARG A 224 -22.60 -3.61 4.98
C ARG A 224 -21.62 -4.14 6.01
N GLN A 225 -20.89 -3.24 6.68
CA GLN A 225 -19.90 -3.58 7.71
C GLN A 225 -20.53 -3.82 9.09
N ALA A 226 -21.66 -3.17 9.38
CA ALA A 226 -22.35 -3.29 10.67
C ALA A 226 -22.96 -4.69 10.90
N GLY A 227 -22.89 -5.16 12.15
CA GLY A 227 -23.63 -6.33 12.61
C GLY A 227 -25.16 -6.15 12.56
N PRO A 228 -25.95 -7.19 12.87
CA PRO A 228 -27.42 -7.23 12.67
C PRO A 228 -28.28 -6.29 13.56
N ASP A 229 -27.73 -5.19 14.07
CA ASP A 229 -28.36 -4.34 15.09
C ASP A 229 -29.02 -3.06 14.55
N GLN A 230 -29.63 -2.27 15.45
CA GLN A 230 -30.33 -1.01 15.17
C GLN A 230 -29.47 0.00 14.39
N MET A 231 -28.15 -0.01 14.58
CA MET A 231 -27.19 0.79 13.82
C MET A 231 -27.18 0.46 12.32
N ARG A 232 -27.38 -0.80 11.96
CA ARG A 232 -27.45 -1.23 10.56
C ARG A 232 -28.66 -0.63 9.86
N SER A 233 -29.84 -0.72 10.47
CA SER A 233 -31.06 -0.09 9.92
C SER A 233 -30.92 1.43 9.81
N HIS A 234 -30.24 2.07 10.77
CA HIS A 234 -29.97 3.50 10.73
C HIS A 234 -29.13 3.90 9.50
N HIS A 235 -28.01 3.23 9.26
CA HIS A 235 -27.15 3.53 8.11
C HIS A 235 -27.83 3.27 6.77
N LEU A 236 -28.62 2.19 6.64
CA LEU A 236 -29.39 1.93 5.42
C LEU A 236 -30.40 3.05 5.13
N LYS A 237 -31.10 3.54 6.15
CA LYS A 237 -32.04 4.64 6.02
C LYS A 237 -31.34 5.92 5.60
N LEU A 238 -30.26 6.30 6.30
CA LEU A 238 -29.47 7.49 5.99
C LEU A 238 -28.91 7.47 4.56
N ALA A 239 -28.47 6.30 4.06
CA ALA A 239 -28.01 6.16 2.70
C ALA A 239 -29.15 6.35 1.69
N ALA A 240 -30.32 5.73 1.92
CA ALA A 240 -31.46 5.82 1.03
C ALA A 240 -32.03 7.24 0.95
N ASP A 241 -32.22 7.89 2.09
CA ASP A 241 -32.77 9.25 2.18
C ASP A 241 -31.88 10.25 1.43
N ARG A 242 -30.55 10.14 1.60
CA ARG A 242 -29.58 11.04 0.95
C ARG A 242 -29.47 10.82 -0.56
N TYR A 243 -29.43 9.57 -1.02
CA TYR A 243 -29.44 9.32 -2.47
C TYR A 243 -30.74 9.77 -3.13
N LEU A 244 -31.88 9.57 -2.47
CA LEU A 244 -33.16 10.03 -2.97
C LEU A 244 -33.24 11.56 -3.04
N GLU A 245 -32.69 12.24 -2.04
CA GLU A 245 -32.61 13.70 -2.04
C GLU A 245 -31.70 14.24 -3.15
N ALA A 246 -30.48 13.70 -3.29
CA ALA A 246 -29.58 14.04 -4.39
C ALA A 246 -30.22 13.80 -5.77
N TYR A 247 -31.00 12.72 -5.92
CA TYR A 247 -31.71 12.44 -7.16
C TYR A 247 -32.84 13.44 -7.43
N ARG A 248 -33.61 13.82 -6.41
CA ARG A 248 -34.68 14.83 -6.56
C ARG A 248 -34.16 16.20 -6.97
N ARG A 249 -32.98 16.59 -6.47
CA ARG A 249 -32.34 17.87 -6.79
C ARG A 249 -31.76 17.89 -8.20
N SER A 250 -31.06 16.84 -8.58
CA SER A 250 -30.24 16.85 -9.81
C SER A 250 -30.85 16.12 -11.00
N GLY A 251 -31.72 15.14 -10.76
CA GLY A 251 -32.12 14.16 -11.79
C GLY A 251 -30.98 13.24 -12.24
N SER A 252 -29.82 13.26 -11.58
CA SER A 252 -28.63 12.52 -12.01
C SER A 252 -28.81 11.00 -11.91
N LEU A 253 -28.29 10.28 -12.91
CA LEU A 253 -28.42 8.82 -12.99
C LEU A 253 -27.83 8.10 -11.77
N TRP A 254 -26.65 8.52 -11.31
CA TRP A 254 -25.92 7.86 -10.22
C TRP A 254 -26.66 7.84 -8.86
N PRO A 255 -27.14 8.97 -8.31
CA PRO A 255 -27.96 8.94 -7.10
C PRO A 255 -29.31 8.26 -7.34
N GLY A 256 -29.91 8.41 -8.52
CA GLY A 256 -31.20 7.79 -8.85
C GLY A 256 -31.17 6.27 -8.80
N ILE A 257 -30.15 5.64 -9.42
CA ILE A 257 -30.05 4.18 -9.41
C ILE A 257 -29.73 3.64 -8.01
N ASN A 258 -28.87 4.34 -7.24
CA ASN A 258 -28.60 3.93 -5.87
C ASN A 258 -29.84 4.10 -4.97
N ALA A 259 -30.66 5.13 -5.18
CA ALA A 259 -31.94 5.27 -4.50
C ALA A 259 -32.90 4.11 -4.82
N ALA A 260 -32.96 3.67 -6.08
CA ALA A 260 -33.74 2.50 -6.48
C ALA A 260 -33.23 1.20 -5.81
N THR A 261 -31.92 0.98 -5.85
CA THR A 261 -31.23 -0.15 -5.21
C THR A 261 -31.50 -0.18 -3.71
N LEU A 262 -31.31 0.93 -2.99
CA LEU A 262 -31.55 0.97 -1.54
C LEU A 262 -33.03 0.84 -1.18
N SER A 263 -33.94 1.37 -2.01
CA SER A 263 -35.38 1.15 -1.84
C SER A 263 -35.73 -0.33 -1.92
N LEU A 264 -35.10 -1.08 -2.83
CA LEU A 264 -35.29 -2.52 -2.93
C LEU A 264 -34.78 -3.23 -1.68
N LEU A 265 -33.57 -2.89 -1.21
CA LEU A 265 -32.95 -3.48 -0.02
C LEU A 265 -33.75 -3.22 1.27
N GLN A 266 -34.48 -2.10 1.33
CA GLN A 266 -35.42 -1.78 2.42
C GLN A 266 -36.75 -2.56 2.32
N GLY A 267 -36.97 -3.31 1.24
CA GLY A 267 -38.24 -4.02 0.99
C GLY A 267 -39.29 -3.19 0.26
N ASN A 268 -39.01 -1.93 -0.08
CA ASN A 268 -39.93 -1.00 -0.77
C ASN A 268 -39.95 -1.26 -2.28
N ARG A 269 -40.42 -2.46 -2.68
CA ARG A 269 -40.41 -2.94 -4.08
C ARG A 269 -41.12 -2.00 -5.06
N GLY A 270 -42.21 -1.36 -4.65
CA GLY A 270 -42.97 -0.43 -5.50
C GLY A 270 -42.13 0.80 -5.87
N GLN A 271 -41.54 1.46 -4.86
CA GLN A 271 -40.68 2.62 -5.05
C GLN A 271 -39.42 2.26 -5.84
N ALA A 272 -38.80 1.13 -5.54
CA ALA A 272 -37.63 0.64 -6.26
C ALA A 272 -37.90 0.48 -7.76
N ARG A 273 -39.03 -0.16 -8.12
CA ARG A 273 -39.44 -0.32 -9.52
C ARG A 273 -39.73 1.01 -10.20
N GLN A 274 -40.40 1.95 -9.52
CA GLN A 274 -40.70 3.26 -10.08
C GLN A 274 -39.40 4.03 -10.39
N LEU A 275 -38.48 4.10 -9.42
CA LEU A 275 -37.19 4.77 -9.58
C LEU A 275 -36.33 4.11 -10.66
N ALA A 276 -36.19 2.78 -10.63
CA ALA A 276 -35.40 2.06 -11.63
C ALA A 276 -35.97 2.22 -13.05
N THR A 277 -37.30 2.24 -13.21
CA THR A 277 -37.94 2.48 -14.52
C THR A 277 -37.60 3.87 -15.05
N ALA A 278 -37.80 4.90 -14.22
CA ALA A 278 -37.51 6.29 -14.60
C ALA A 278 -36.03 6.49 -14.94
N VAL A 279 -35.13 5.96 -14.12
CA VAL A 279 -33.68 6.02 -14.35
C VAL A 279 -33.28 5.28 -15.62
N ALA A 280 -33.85 4.09 -15.88
CA ALA A 280 -33.57 3.35 -17.10
C ALA A 280 -34.03 4.10 -18.37
N GLU A 281 -35.19 4.75 -18.34
CA GLU A 281 -35.68 5.58 -19.44
C GLU A 281 -34.72 6.74 -19.74
N THR A 282 -34.33 7.50 -18.71
CA THR A 282 -33.35 8.59 -18.85
C THR A 282 -31.99 8.07 -19.32
N ALA A 283 -31.52 6.94 -18.80
CA ALA A 283 -30.24 6.36 -19.17
C ALA A 283 -30.22 5.85 -20.62
N ARG A 284 -31.31 5.29 -21.15
CA ARG A 284 -31.38 4.89 -22.57
C ARG A 284 -31.30 6.10 -23.51
N GLN A 285 -31.98 7.19 -23.18
CA GLN A 285 -31.89 8.45 -23.94
C GLN A 285 -30.46 9.03 -23.90
N ALA A 286 -29.85 9.04 -22.71
CA ALA A 286 -28.47 9.48 -22.55
C ALA A 286 -27.47 8.59 -23.32
N LEU A 287 -27.69 7.27 -23.34
CA LEU A 287 -26.85 6.33 -24.09
C LEU A 287 -26.92 6.59 -25.60
N GLU A 288 -28.11 6.82 -26.14
CA GLU A 288 -28.30 7.12 -27.57
C GLU A 288 -27.55 8.40 -27.94
N GLN A 289 -27.67 9.44 -27.12
CA GLN A 289 -26.98 10.71 -27.35
C GLN A 289 -25.46 10.56 -27.23
N ALA A 290 -24.97 9.91 -26.17
CA ALA A 290 -23.54 9.70 -25.94
C ALA A 290 -22.89 8.86 -27.05
N THR A 291 -23.61 7.87 -27.58
CA THR A 291 -23.14 7.06 -28.71
C THR A 291 -22.99 7.89 -29.98
N LYS A 292 -23.92 8.83 -30.24
CA LYS A 292 -23.84 9.74 -31.40
C LYS A 292 -22.70 10.75 -31.27
N THR A 293 -22.40 11.22 -30.06
CA THR A 293 -21.36 12.23 -29.79
C THR A 293 -19.99 11.64 -29.49
N GLY A 294 -19.88 10.31 -29.36
CA GLY A 294 -18.63 9.64 -28.99
C GLY A 294 -18.20 9.87 -27.53
N GLN A 295 -19.14 10.23 -26.65
CA GLN A 295 -18.88 10.41 -25.22
C GLN A 295 -18.70 9.07 -24.51
N ASP A 296 -18.04 9.09 -23.34
CA ASP A 296 -17.88 7.90 -22.50
C ASP A 296 -19.25 7.37 -22.03
N THR A 297 -19.56 6.13 -22.39
CA THR A 297 -20.84 5.46 -22.12
C THR A 297 -20.80 4.53 -20.91
N TYR A 298 -19.64 4.34 -20.28
CA TYR A 298 -19.44 3.32 -19.25
C TYR A 298 -20.47 3.41 -18.11
N TRP A 299 -20.60 4.56 -17.46
CA TRP A 299 -21.49 4.73 -16.31
C TRP A 299 -22.96 4.64 -16.68
N ILE A 300 -23.31 4.99 -17.92
CA ILE A 300 -24.67 4.88 -18.44
C ILE A 300 -25.04 3.40 -18.60
N LEU A 301 -24.16 2.60 -19.20
CA LEU A 301 -24.33 1.15 -19.36
C LEU A 301 -24.39 0.44 -18.01
N ALA A 302 -23.48 0.76 -17.08
CA ALA A 302 -23.50 0.20 -15.73
C ALA A 302 -24.80 0.54 -14.97
N THR A 303 -25.30 1.77 -15.12
CA THR A 303 -26.59 2.20 -14.54
C THR A 303 -27.77 1.43 -15.13
N LEU A 304 -27.78 1.20 -16.44
CA LEU A 304 -28.81 0.39 -17.10
C LEU A 304 -28.76 -1.06 -16.60
N GLY A 305 -27.58 -1.67 -16.48
CA GLY A 305 -27.42 -3.00 -15.92
C GLY A 305 -27.98 -3.12 -14.51
N GLU A 306 -27.68 -2.15 -13.64
CA GLU A 306 -28.19 -2.12 -12.27
C GLU A 306 -29.71 -1.91 -12.23
N ALA A 307 -30.25 -1.06 -13.10
CA ALA A 307 -31.69 -0.81 -13.18
C ALA A 307 -32.47 -2.06 -13.61
N GLU A 308 -31.98 -2.78 -14.63
CA GLU A 308 -32.62 -4.02 -15.08
C GLU A 308 -32.53 -5.13 -14.01
N LEU A 309 -31.45 -5.19 -13.21
CA LEU A 309 -31.39 -6.06 -12.04
C LEU A 309 -32.47 -5.73 -11.00
N VAL A 310 -32.66 -4.45 -10.66
CA VAL A 310 -33.71 -4.01 -9.73
C VAL A 310 -35.11 -4.38 -10.26
N LEU A 311 -35.29 -4.38 -11.58
CA LEU A 311 -36.53 -4.77 -12.25
C LEU A 311 -36.69 -6.31 -12.40
N GLY A 312 -35.68 -7.10 -12.05
CA GLY A 312 -35.70 -8.57 -12.17
C GLY A 312 -35.51 -9.09 -13.60
N ARG A 313 -34.86 -8.31 -14.47
CA ARG A 313 -34.63 -8.60 -15.90
C ARG A 313 -33.18 -8.98 -16.15
N TYR A 314 -32.83 -10.21 -15.74
CA TYR A 314 -31.45 -10.69 -15.69
C TYR A 314 -30.74 -10.69 -17.04
N ASP A 315 -31.40 -11.11 -18.13
CA ASP A 315 -30.79 -11.16 -19.46
C ASP A 315 -30.40 -9.76 -19.97
N GLN A 316 -31.26 -8.76 -19.71
CA GLN A 316 -30.98 -7.37 -20.08
C GLN A 316 -29.86 -6.79 -19.20
N ALA A 317 -29.85 -7.10 -17.91
CA ALA A 317 -28.77 -6.72 -17.01
C ALA A 317 -27.42 -7.28 -17.47
N ALA A 318 -27.37 -8.58 -17.81
CA ALA A 318 -26.19 -9.25 -18.33
C ALA A 318 -25.66 -8.57 -19.60
N ALA A 319 -26.55 -8.25 -20.55
CA ALA A 319 -26.18 -7.56 -21.79
C ALA A 319 -25.56 -6.18 -21.54
N TYR A 320 -26.15 -5.37 -20.64
CA TYR A 320 -25.63 -4.05 -20.32
C TYR A 320 -24.32 -4.10 -19.54
N TYR A 321 -24.19 -4.97 -18.55
CA TYR A 321 -22.93 -5.12 -17.81
C TYR A 321 -21.79 -5.63 -18.70
N THR A 322 -22.06 -6.59 -19.60
CA THR A 322 -21.06 -7.07 -20.55
C THR A 322 -20.57 -5.95 -21.47
N GLN A 323 -21.47 -5.09 -21.96
CA GLN A 323 -21.10 -3.90 -22.73
C GLN A 323 -20.31 -2.88 -21.88
N ALA A 324 -20.73 -2.65 -20.64
CA ALA A 324 -20.02 -1.77 -19.72
C ALA A 324 -18.59 -2.25 -19.49
N VAL A 325 -18.38 -3.56 -19.35
CA VAL A 325 -17.05 -4.17 -19.18
C VAL A 325 -16.17 -3.97 -20.41
N GLN A 326 -16.73 -4.11 -21.62
CA GLN A 326 -16.01 -3.86 -22.86
C GLN A 326 -15.57 -2.40 -22.99
N VAL A 327 -16.44 -1.44 -22.66
CA VAL A 327 -16.09 0.00 -22.65
C VAL A 327 -15.13 0.33 -21.51
N GLY A 328 -15.28 -0.35 -20.37
CA GLY A 328 -14.53 -0.13 -19.14
C GLY A 328 -13.20 -0.87 -19.03
N GLN A 329 -12.67 -1.46 -20.11
CA GLN A 329 -11.41 -2.20 -20.07
C GLN A 329 -10.27 -1.36 -19.46
N GLY A 330 -9.61 -1.91 -18.45
CA GLY A 330 -8.55 -1.23 -17.69
C GLY A 330 -9.04 -0.33 -16.54
N ARG A 331 -10.35 -0.06 -16.42
CA ARG A 331 -10.94 0.75 -15.34
C ARG A 331 -11.36 -0.10 -14.14
N PHE A 332 -10.41 -0.84 -13.57
CA PHE A 332 -10.70 -1.86 -12.56
C PHE A 332 -11.41 -1.32 -11.30
N GLY A 333 -11.14 -0.08 -10.88
CA GLY A 333 -11.81 0.54 -9.74
C GLY A 333 -13.29 0.84 -10.00
N ASP A 334 -13.63 1.20 -11.24
CA ASP A 334 -15.01 1.45 -11.64
C ASP A 334 -15.77 0.14 -11.87
N LEU A 335 -15.12 -0.84 -12.51
CA LEU A 335 -15.68 -2.19 -12.69
C LEU A 335 -15.95 -2.85 -11.35
N GLY A 336 -15.00 -2.80 -10.40
CA GLY A 336 -15.18 -3.32 -9.06
C GLY A 336 -16.30 -2.62 -8.27
N SER A 337 -16.55 -1.32 -8.53
CA SER A 337 -17.70 -0.62 -7.95
C SER A 337 -19.03 -1.12 -8.50
N SER A 338 -19.10 -1.39 -9.81
CA SER A 338 -20.32 -1.90 -10.46
C SER A 338 -20.59 -3.36 -10.08
N TYR A 339 -19.54 -4.19 -10.05
CA TYR A 339 -19.60 -5.58 -9.59
C TYR A 339 -20.14 -5.66 -8.16
N ARG A 340 -19.66 -4.82 -7.25
CA ARG A 340 -20.16 -4.74 -5.87
C ARG A 340 -21.66 -4.49 -5.79
N ASN A 341 -22.17 -3.53 -6.55
CA ASN A 341 -23.59 -3.20 -6.54
C ASN A 341 -24.42 -4.35 -7.12
N ALA A 342 -23.96 -4.95 -8.23
CA ALA A 342 -24.60 -6.11 -8.82
C ALA A 342 -24.62 -7.31 -7.85
N ALA A 343 -23.50 -7.60 -7.18
CA ALA A 343 -23.39 -8.67 -6.19
C ALA A 343 -24.34 -8.46 -5.01
N LEU A 344 -24.44 -7.22 -4.52
CA LEU A 344 -25.37 -6.85 -3.47
C LEU A 344 -26.83 -7.12 -3.86
N LEU A 345 -27.22 -6.73 -5.08
CA LEU A 345 -28.56 -6.96 -5.61
C LEU A 345 -28.85 -8.45 -5.81
N MET A 346 -27.92 -9.19 -6.43
CA MET A 346 -28.04 -10.63 -6.67
C MET A 346 -28.26 -11.38 -5.35
N GLN A 347 -27.44 -11.11 -4.33
CA GLN A 347 -27.60 -11.70 -3.00
C GLN A 347 -28.97 -11.38 -2.37
N HIS A 348 -29.41 -10.12 -2.43
CA HIS A 348 -30.70 -9.73 -1.88
C HIS A 348 -31.89 -10.37 -2.62
N LEU A 349 -31.76 -10.59 -3.94
CA LEU A 349 -32.74 -11.27 -4.77
C LEU A 349 -32.67 -12.81 -4.65
N GLY A 350 -31.81 -13.34 -3.79
CA GLY A 350 -31.65 -14.78 -3.58
C GLY A 350 -30.98 -15.52 -4.73
N GLN A 351 -30.20 -14.82 -5.56
CA GLN A 351 -29.46 -15.38 -6.68
C GLN A 351 -28.00 -15.65 -6.30
N GLY A 352 -27.37 -16.65 -6.95
CA GLY A 352 -25.94 -16.92 -6.83
C GLY A 352 -25.07 -15.83 -7.49
N LEU A 353 -23.78 -15.79 -7.16
CA LEU A 353 -22.84 -14.82 -7.73
C LEU A 353 -22.16 -15.29 -9.03
N ASP A 354 -22.30 -16.57 -9.39
CA ASP A 354 -21.63 -17.15 -10.57
C ASP A 354 -21.92 -16.39 -11.88
N PRO A 355 -23.16 -15.92 -12.17
CA PRO A 355 -23.41 -15.13 -13.38
C PRO A 355 -22.57 -13.86 -13.46
N LEU A 356 -22.27 -13.21 -12.32
CA LEU A 356 -21.46 -11.99 -12.34
C LEU A 356 -20.03 -12.24 -12.77
N ARG A 357 -19.48 -13.44 -12.50
CA ARG A 357 -18.14 -13.83 -12.98
C ARG A 357 -18.11 -13.89 -14.50
N GLU A 358 -19.20 -14.37 -15.12
CA GLU A 358 -19.34 -14.42 -16.57
C GLU A 358 -19.51 -13.03 -17.20
N TRP A 359 -20.30 -12.15 -16.56
CA TRP A 359 -20.57 -10.81 -17.12
C TRP A 359 -19.38 -9.87 -17.00
N PHE A 360 -18.64 -9.94 -15.88
CA PHE A 360 -17.55 -9.01 -15.59
C PHE A 360 -16.17 -9.52 -16.00
N GLN A 361 -15.92 -10.83 -15.95
CA GLN A 361 -14.62 -11.45 -16.26
C GLN A 361 -13.43 -10.67 -15.66
N MET A 362 -13.55 -10.28 -14.39
CA MET A 362 -12.53 -9.47 -13.72
C MET A 362 -11.18 -10.19 -13.73
N PRO A 363 -10.06 -9.47 -13.90
CA PRO A 363 -8.75 -10.07 -13.74
C PRO A 363 -8.58 -10.57 -12.32
N ARG A 364 -7.97 -11.75 -12.17
CA ARG A 364 -7.66 -12.33 -10.86
C ARG A 364 -6.29 -11.89 -10.36
N VAL A 365 -6.17 -11.79 -9.04
CA VAL A 365 -4.89 -11.56 -8.37
C VAL A 365 -4.25 -12.91 -8.09
N ILE A 366 -2.98 -13.07 -8.46
CA ILE A 366 -2.22 -14.29 -8.29
C ILE A 366 -1.12 -14.04 -7.25
N VAL A 367 -1.05 -14.85 -6.21
CA VAL A 367 0.12 -14.92 -5.33
C VAL A 367 0.91 -16.16 -5.70
N PHE A 368 2.21 -16.00 -5.94
CA PHE A 368 3.03 -17.04 -6.56
C PHE A 368 4.17 -17.48 -5.66
N CYS A 369 4.46 -18.78 -5.67
CA CYS A 369 5.72 -19.33 -5.20
C CYS A 369 6.17 -20.49 -6.10
N GLY A 370 7.47 -20.73 -6.22
CA GLY A 370 7.94 -21.85 -7.01
C GLY A 370 9.36 -22.27 -6.66
N HIS A 371 9.85 -23.28 -7.39
CA HIS A 371 11.22 -23.75 -7.21
C HIS A 371 12.20 -22.78 -7.86
N ARG A 372 13.37 -22.63 -7.22
CA ARG A 372 14.51 -22.00 -7.87
C ARG A 372 15.10 -22.94 -8.91
N MET A 373 15.80 -22.38 -9.89
CA MET A 373 16.63 -23.19 -10.78
C MET A 373 17.60 -24.04 -9.97
N ASP A 374 17.76 -25.29 -10.37
CA ASP A 374 18.70 -26.20 -9.71
C ASP A 374 20.14 -25.75 -9.93
N ALA A 375 20.92 -25.73 -8.85
CA ALA A 375 22.37 -25.62 -8.94
C ALA A 375 22.96 -26.88 -9.61
N ALA A 376 24.11 -26.74 -10.28
CA ALA A 376 24.72 -27.83 -11.07
C ALA A 376 24.97 -29.13 -10.28
N ASN A 377 25.11 -29.07 -8.96
CA ASN A 377 25.37 -30.20 -8.09
C ASN A 377 24.15 -30.68 -7.28
N ARG A 378 22.92 -30.27 -7.65
CA ARG A 378 21.72 -30.70 -6.93
C ARG A 378 21.51 -32.21 -7.07
N PRO A 379 21.43 -32.99 -5.97
CA PRO A 379 21.32 -34.45 -6.05
C PRO A 379 20.01 -34.95 -6.65
N GLN A 380 18.90 -34.25 -6.36
CA GLN A 380 17.56 -34.57 -6.85
C GLN A 380 17.01 -33.36 -7.60
N PRO A 381 16.85 -33.46 -8.93
CA PRO A 381 16.30 -32.38 -9.75
C PRO A 381 14.91 -31.98 -9.29
N ARG A 382 14.66 -30.68 -9.20
CA ARG A 382 13.33 -30.08 -8.99
C ARG A 382 12.94 -29.18 -10.15
N LEU A 383 13.89 -28.41 -10.63
CA LEU A 383 13.76 -27.48 -11.75
C LEU A 383 15.12 -27.35 -12.47
N PRO A 384 15.55 -28.38 -13.22
CA PRO A 384 16.78 -28.32 -14.02
C PRO A 384 16.61 -27.34 -15.20
N PRO A 385 17.70 -26.77 -15.75
CA PRO A 385 17.66 -25.83 -16.88
C PRO A 385 16.82 -26.25 -18.08
N VAL A 386 16.75 -27.55 -18.38
CA VAL A 386 15.96 -28.08 -19.50
C VAL A 386 14.45 -27.90 -19.33
N LEU A 387 13.96 -27.68 -18.10
CA LEU A 387 12.53 -27.45 -17.84
C LEU A 387 12.13 -25.97 -17.92
N GLU A 388 13.07 -25.04 -18.14
CA GLU A 388 12.80 -23.61 -18.14
C GLU A 388 11.62 -23.25 -19.07
N ASP A 389 11.69 -23.66 -20.34
CA ASP A 389 10.66 -23.37 -21.35
C ASP A 389 9.32 -24.03 -21.02
N SER A 390 9.34 -25.31 -20.62
CA SER A 390 8.10 -26.05 -20.29
C SER A 390 7.39 -25.47 -19.07
N VAL A 391 8.15 -24.97 -18.09
CA VAL A 391 7.60 -24.33 -16.89
C VAL A 391 7.09 -22.93 -17.23
N TYR A 392 7.80 -22.18 -18.08
CA TYR A 392 7.31 -20.91 -18.61
C TYR A 392 5.96 -21.08 -19.33
N ASP A 393 5.88 -22.03 -20.26
CA ASP A 393 4.66 -22.31 -21.03
C ASP A 393 3.49 -22.73 -20.12
N ALA A 394 3.77 -23.56 -19.11
CA ALA A 394 2.77 -23.98 -18.13
C ALA A 394 2.25 -22.80 -17.29
N ILE A 395 3.15 -21.95 -16.81
CA ILE A 395 2.83 -20.72 -16.08
C ILE A 395 2.00 -19.78 -16.95
N HIS A 396 2.46 -19.49 -18.17
CA HIS A 396 1.82 -18.58 -19.10
C HIS A 396 0.41 -19.08 -19.46
N THR A 397 0.27 -20.37 -19.77
CA THR A 397 -1.03 -21.01 -20.04
C THR A 397 -1.97 -20.90 -18.84
N ARG A 398 -1.48 -21.15 -17.63
CA ARG A 398 -2.29 -21.07 -16.41
C ARG A 398 -2.71 -19.63 -16.12
N LEU A 399 -1.83 -18.64 -16.32
CA LEU A 399 -2.16 -17.22 -16.20
C LEU A 399 -3.25 -16.79 -17.19
N GLN A 400 -3.23 -17.29 -18.42
CA GLN A 400 -4.29 -17.04 -19.41
C GLN A 400 -5.62 -17.65 -18.99
N GLN A 401 -5.63 -18.94 -18.62
CA GLN A 401 -6.84 -19.66 -18.16
C GLN A 401 -7.47 -19.01 -16.92
N LEU A 402 -6.62 -18.54 -15.99
CA LEU A 402 -7.08 -17.88 -14.79
C LEU A 402 -7.47 -16.41 -15.03
N ASN A 403 -7.19 -15.84 -16.20
CA ASN A 403 -7.23 -14.38 -16.39
C ASN A 403 -6.42 -13.66 -15.30
N GLY A 404 -5.26 -14.21 -14.93
CA GLY A 404 -4.33 -13.62 -13.98
C GLY A 404 -3.65 -12.41 -14.60
N ARG A 405 -3.92 -11.22 -14.07
CA ARG A 405 -3.31 -9.95 -14.55
C ARG A 405 -2.68 -9.12 -13.45
N VAL A 406 -2.73 -9.57 -12.20
CA VAL A 406 -2.04 -8.95 -11.07
C VAL A 406 -1.31 -10.03 -10.34
N GLY A 407 0.01 -9.89 -10.14
CA GLY A 407 0.86 -10.95 -9.60
C GLY A 407 1.75 -10.46 -8.46
N TYR A 408 2.01 -11.35 -7.51
CA TYR A 408 2.87 -11.15 -6.35
C TYR A 408 3.88 -12.29 -6.23
N ALA A 409 5.19 -11.99 -6.23
CA ALA A 409 6.27 -12.99 -6.10
C ALA A 409 7.56 -12.41 -5.47
N SER A 410 8.54 -13.24 -5.11
CA SER A 410 9.84 -12.80 -4.55
C SER A 410 10.95 -12.54 -5.57
N ALA A 411 10.75 -12.96 -6.83
CA ALA A 411 11.71 -12.81 -7.93
C ALA A 411 13.02 -13.61 -7.78
N ALA A 412 12.98 -14.79 -7.17
CA ALA A 412 14.12 -15.72 -7.21
C ALA A 412 14.36 -16.28 -8.64
N CYS A 413 15.58 -16.73 -8.96
CA CYS A 413 15.84 -17.39 -10.25
C CYS A 413 14.95 -18.62 -10.43
N GLY A 414 14.55 -18.92 -11.66
CA GLY A 414 13.61 -20.00 -11.96
C GLY A 414 12.16 -19.53 -11.93
N SER A 415 11.28 -20.30 -11.28
CA SER A 415 9.83 -20.15 -11.43
C SER A 415 9.30 -18.75 -11.10
N ASP A 416 9.85 -18.05 -10.10
CA ASP A 416 9.39 -16.70 -9.73
C ASP A 416 9.64 -15.67 -10.84
N ILE A 417 10.84 -15.64 -11.42
CA ILE A 417 11.16 -14.73 -12.54
C ILE A 417 10.37 -15.13 -13.79
N LEU A 418 10.25 -16.43 -14.09
CA LEU A 418 9.44 -16.91 -15.23
C LEU A 418 7.97 -16.48 -15.09
N PHE A 419 7.42 -16.55 -13.88
CA PHE A 419 6.08 -16.04 -13.56
C PHE A 419 5.95 -14.53 -13.79
N LEU A 420 6.91 -13.73 -13.32
CA LEU A 420 6.89 -12.29 -13.50
C LEU A 420 7.02 -11.91 -14.99
N GLU A 421 7.87 -12.59 -15.75
CA GLU A 421 8.03 -12.37 -17.19
C GLU A 421 6.77 -12.73 -17.97
N ALA A 422 6.19 -13.91 -17.72
CA ALA A 422 4.93 -14.33 -18.35
C ALA A 422 3.79 -13.34 -18.04
N LEU A 423 3.75 -12.82 -16.82
CA LEU A 423 2.76 -11.83 -16.42
C LEU A 423 2.96 -10.48 -17.14
N LEU A 424 4.20 -10.01 -17.29
CA LEU A 424 4.53 -8.80 -18.04
C LEU A 424 4.20 -8.95 -19.54
N GLU A 425 4.46 -10.12 -20.13
CA GLU A 425 4.10 -10.41 -21.52
C GLU A 425 2.57 -10.33 -21.74
N LEU A 426 1.79 -10.77 -20.76
CA LEU A 426 0.33 -10.65 -20.75
C LEU A 426 -0.19 -9.23 -20.42
N GLY A 427 0.69 -8.24 -20.27
CA GLY A 427 0.36 -6.86 -19.91
C GLY A 427 -0.13 -6.69 -18.47
N GLY A 428 0.25 -7.61 -17.58
CA GLY A 428 -0.15 -7.63 -16.19
C GLY A 428 0.68 -6.75 -15.24
N GLU A 429 0.19 -6.60 -14.02
CA GLU A 429 0.80 -5.86 -12.91
C GLU A 429 1.73 -6.77 -12.09
N CYS A 430 3.02 -6.46 -12.05
CA CYS A 430 3.98 -7.18 -11.20
C CYS A 430 4.22 -6.47 -9.87
N ASN A 431 4.01 -7.17 -8.75
CA ASN A 431 4.38 -6.71 -7.41
C ASN A 431 5.42 -7.68 -6.83
N ILE A 432 6.53 -7.16 -6.33
CA ILE A 432 7.66 -7.96 -5.88
C ILE A 432 7.90 -7.72 -4.39
N VAL A 433 8.10 -8.79 -3.62
CA VAL A 433 8.51 -8.70 -2.22
C VAL A 433 9.81 -9.46 -2.04
N LEU A 434 10.90 -8.72 -1.82
CA LEU A 434 12.19 -9.29 -1.51
C LEU A 434 12.24 -9.67 -0.02
N PRO A 435 12.68 -10.88 0.36
CA PRO A 435 12.83 -11.27 1.75
C PRO A 435 13.79 -10.37 2.54
N TYR A 436 14.81 -9.84 1.85
CA TYR A 436 15.77 -8.91 2.40
C TYR A 436 16.41 -8.05 1.31
N ASN A 437 17.42 -7.23 1.63
CA ASN A 437 18.05 -6.34 0.67
C ASN A 437 18.48 -7.02 -0.64
N ARG A 438 18.43 -6.23 -1.71
CA ARG A 438 18.63 -6.66 -3.10
C ARG A 438 19.96 -7.39 -3.29
N ASP A 439 21.07 -6.83 -2.82
CA ASP A 439 22.40 -7.34 -3.14
C ASP A 439 22.64 -8.73 -2.53
N GLN A 440 22.20 -8.93 -1.28
CA GLN A 440 22.25 -10.25 -0.66
C GLN A 440 21.26 -11.23 -1.32
N PHE A 441 20.07 -10.75 -1.70
CA PHE A 441 19.08 -11.61 -2.36
C PHE A 441 19.57 -12.09 -3.73
N ILE A 442 20.29 -11.24 -4.48
CA ILE A 442 20.92 -11.63 -5.74
C ILE A 442 21.86 -12.81 -5.50
N GLN A 443 22.77 -12.68 -4.53
CA GLN A 443 23.76 -13.72 -4.20
C GLN A 443 23.09 -15.04 -3.79
N ASP A 444 22.07 -14.95 -2.95
CA ASP A 444 21.47 -16.13 -2.30
C ASP A 444 20.42 -16.84 -3.17
N SER A 445 19.73 -16.10 -4.06
CA SER A 445 18.49 -16.57 -4.69
C SER A 445 18.39 -16.28 -6.19
N VAL A 446 19.26 -15.44 -6.76
CA VAL A 446 19.21 -15.09 -8.20
C VAL A 446 20.41 -15.62 -8.97
N SER A 447 21.63 -15.40 -8.47
CA SER A 447 22.88 -15.82 -9.14
C SER A 447 23.31 -17.25 -8.78
N THR A 448 22.41 -18.06 -8.23
CA THR A 448 22.72 -19.44 -7.80
C THR A 448 22.64 -20.46 -8.93
N ALA A 449 21.93 -20.14 -10.01
CA ALA A 449 21.83 -20.98 -11.20
C ALA A 449 23.12 -20.90 -12.03
N THR A 450 23.54 -22.03 -12.61
CA THR A 450 24.75 -22.11 -13.45
C THR A 450 24.52 -21.78 -14.92
N ALA A 451 23.26 -21.63 -15.33
CA ALA A 451 22.85 -21.30 -16.69
C ALA A 451 21.71 -20.27 -16.66
N GLY A 452 21.68 -19.40 -17.67
CA GLY A 452 20.71 -18.30 -17.79
C GLY A 452 21.21 -16.99 -17.18
N ASP A 453 20.89 -15.87 -17.82
CA ASP A 453 21.22 -14.51 -17.34
C ASP A 453 20.19 -14.02 -16.31
N TRP A 454 20.10 -14.73 -15.18
CA TRP A 454 19.07 -14.48 -14.16
C TRP A 454 19.22 -13.13 -13.48
N VAL A 455 20.44 -12.58 -13.38
CA VAL A 455 20.65 -11.25 -12.79
C VAL A 455 20.09 -10.16 -13.72
N ALA A 456 20.35 -10.23 -15.02
CA ALA A 456 19.76 -9.27 -15.95
C ALA A 456 18.23 -9.40 -16.04
N ARG A 457 17.70 -10.63 -15.97
CA ARG A 457 16.25 -10.86 -15.93
C ARG A 457 15.63 -10.33 -14.64
N PHE A 458 16.27 -10.55 -13.49
CA PHE A 458 15.88 -9.99 -12.21
C PHE A 458 15.80 -8.45 -12.28
N ASP A 459 16.85 -7.80 -12.80
CA ASP A 459 16.87 -6.35 -12.95
C ASP A 459 15.79 -5.85 -13.92
N ARG A 460 15.50 -6.61 -14.99
CA ARG A 460 14.43 -6.32 -15.93
C ARG A 460 13.04 -6.40 -15.30
N VAL A 461 12.75 -7.41 -14.49
CA VAL A 461 11.44 -7.54 -13.82
C VAL A 461 11.29 -6.52 -12.69
N LEU A 462 12.33 -6.25 -11.89
CA LEU A 462 12.31 -5.20 -10.86
C LEU A 462 12.11 -3.81 -11.47
N SER A 463 12.79 -3.52 -12.57
CA SER A 463 12.62 -2.27 -13.31
C SER A 463 11.29 -2.19 -14.06
N GLN A 464 10.43 -3.20 -14.06
CA GLN A 464 9.05 -3.12 -14.58
C GLN A 464 7.99 -3.34 -13.51
N ALA A 465 8.39 -3.74 -12.30
CA ALA A 465 7.49 -3.93 -11.18
C ALA A 465 6.75 -2.62 -10.83
N ARG A 466 5.48 -2.79 -10.53
CA ARG A 466 4.58 -1.77 -9.98
C ARG A 466 5.10 -1.38 -8.60
N GLU A 467 5.37 -2.34 -7.74
CA GLU A 467 5.90 -2.13 -6.40
C GLU A 467 6.99 -3.17 -6.08
N VAL A 468 8.03 -2.72 -5.39
CA VAL A 468 9.05 -3.59 -4.79
C VAL A 468 9.08 -3.28 -3.29
N VAL A 469 8.72 -4.27 -2.47
CA VAL A 469 8.78 -4.19 -1.01
C VAL A 469 9.98 -5.01 -0.53
N VAL A 470 10.79 -4.45 0.36
CA VAL A 470 11.86 -5.19 1.04
C VAL A 470 11.34 -5.53 2.44
N ALA A 471 11.20 -6.81 2.75
CA ALA A 471 10.58 -7.26 3.99
C ALA A 471 11.47 -6.96 5.22
N SER A 472 12.77 -7.16 5.10
CA SER A 472 13.78 -6.89 6.14
C SER A 472 15.03 -6.22 5.54
N ASP A 473 15.65 -5.27 6.24
CA ASP A 473 16.81 -4.53 5.70
C ASP A 473 18.05 -5.42 5.46
N CYS A 474 18.19 -6.49 6.23
CA CYS A 474 19.29 -7.45 6.06
C CYS A 474 18.82 -8.88 6.27
N LYS A 475 19.52 -9.81 5.63
CA LYS A 475 19.36 -11.23 5.97
C LYS A 475 20.01 -11.46 7.33
N PRO A 476 19.27 -12.00 8.30
CA PRO A 476 19.88 -12.40 9.54
C PRO A 476 20.76 -13.64 9.39
N GLN A 477 21.85 -13.70 10.15
CA GLN A 477 22.78 -14.85 10.13
C GLN A 477 22.03 -16.14 10.49
N ALA A 478 22.19 -17.16 9.64
CA ALA A 478 21.68 -18.53 9.84
C ALA A 478 20.17 -18.63 10.12
N ASP A 479 19.32 -18.00 9.30
CA ASP A 479 17.87 -18.05 9.51
C ASP A 479 17.05 -18.13 8.21
N ASP A 480 16.12 -19.07 8.18
CA ASP A 480 15.16 -19.34 7.10
C ASP A 480 13.82 -18.58 7.29
N VAL A 481 13.59 -17.98 8.47
CA VAL A 481 12.35 -17.23 8.79
C VAL A 481 12.15 -16.01 7.88
N SER A 482 13.21 -15.44 7.29
CA SER A 482 13.07 -14.34 6.33
C SER A 482 12.23 -14.71 5.11
N TYR A 483 12.38 -15.93 4.57
CA TYR A 483 11.57 -16.38 3.43
C TYR A 483 10.12 -16.63 3.86
N GLU A 484 9.92 -17.27 5.01
CA GLU A 484 8.57 -17.48 5.55
C GLU A 484 7.83 -16.15 5.77
N TYR A 485 8.49 -15.18 6.41
CA TYR A 485 7.94 -13.84 6.63
C TYR A 485 7.64 -13.12 5.31
N SER A 486 8.53 -13.21 4.32
CA SER A 486 8.30 -12.67 2.98
C SER A 486 7.08 -13.28 2.30
N ASN A 487 6.89 -14.60 2.40
CA ASN A 487 5.74 -15.30 1.84
C ASN A 487 4.41 -14.92 2.53
N ARG A 488 4.42 -14.74 3.85
CA ARG A 488 3.25 -14.21 4.59
C ARG A 488 2.92 -12.79 4.16
N LEU A 489 3.93 -11.94 4.00
CA LEU A 489 3.78 -10.57 3.52
C LEU A 489 3.22 -10.53 2.08
N LEU A 490 3.74 -11.36 1.18
CA LEU A 490 3.23 -11.54 -0.19
C LEU A 490 1.75 -11.90 -0.20
N HIS A 491 1.37 -12.91 0.58
CA HIS A 491 -0.03 -13.37 0.67
C HIS A 491 -0.94 -12.25 1.18
N GLY A 492 -0.54 -11.56 2.24
CA GLY A 492 -1.29 -10.45 2.81
C GLY A 492 -1.49 -9.29 1.85
N LEU A 493 -0.42 -8.84 1.18
CA LEU A 493 -0.49 -7.77 0.21
C LEU A 493 -1.33 -8.14 -1.02
N ALA A 494 -1.20 -9.37 -1.52
CA ALA A 494 -2.02 -9.88 -2.61
C ALA A 494 -3.51 -9.94 -2.24
N LYS A 495 -3.82 -10.36 -1.01
CA LYS A 495 -5.21 -10.40 -0.51
C LYS A 495 -5.80 -9.01 -0.35
N ILE A 496 -5.06 -8.05 0.23
CA ILE A 496 -5.48 -6.64 0.30
C ILE A 496 -5.77 -6.10 -1.11
N ARG A 497 -4.90 -6.41 -2.09
CA ARG A 497 -5.11 -5.99 -3.48
C ARG A 497 -6.34 -6.63 -4.13
N ALA A 498 -6.59 -7.90 -3.89
CA ALA A 498 -7.77 -8.61 -4.37
C ALA A 498 -9.06 -8.00 -3.81
N GLU A 499 -9.08 -7.66 -2.52
CA GLU A 499 -10.20 -6.98 -1.85
C GLU A 499 -10.44 -5.57 -2.42
N GLN A 500 -9.38 -4.81 -2.70
CA GLN A 500 -9.48 -3.48 -3.33
C GLN A 500 -10.03 -3.54 -4.76
N LEU A 501 -9.69 -4.58 -5.52
CA LEU A 501 -10.13 -4.79 -6.90
C LEU A 501 -11.45 -5.56 -7.01
N TYR A 502 -12.00 -6.04 -5.88
CA TYR A 502 -13.21 -6.87 -5.83
C TYR A 502 -13.11 -8.12 -6.71
N THR A 503 -11.96 -8.80 -6.64
CA THR A 503 -11.67 -9.99 -7.42
C THR A 503 -11.14 -11.11 -6.51
N ASP A 504 -11.03 -12.30 -7.07
CA ASP A 504 -10.54 -13.47 -6.36
C ASP A 504 -9.01 -13.47 -6.29
N LEU A 505 -8.48 -13.87 -5.13
CA LEU A 505 -7.07 -14.22 -4.94
C LEU A 505 -6.88 -15.71 -5.24
N VAL A 506 -5.93 -16.02 -6.12
CA VAL A 506 -5.56 -17.39 -6.47
C VAL A 506 -4.09 -17.64 -6.11
N PRO A 507 -3.80 -18.49 -5.12
CA PRO A 507 -2.45 -18.97 -4.90
C PRO A 507 -2.04 -19.95 -6.00
N LEU A 508 -0.92 -19.68 -6.66
CA LEU A 508 -0.36 -20.52 -7.73
C LEU A 508 1.04 -20.96 -7.32
N ALA A 509 1.31 -22.27 -7.39
CA ALA A 509 2.59 -22.84 -7.05
C ALA A 509 3.16 -23.70 -8.19
N VAL A 510 4.45 -23.54 -8.49
CA VAL A 510 5.21 -24.57 -9.22
C VAL A 510 5.85 -25.49 -8.19
N TRP A 511 5.29 -26.68 -8.02
CA TRP A 511 5.66 -27.58 -6.94
C TRP A 511 5.57 -29.05 -7.36
N ASN A 512 6.48 -29.86 -6.82
CA ASN A 512 6.60 -31.30 -7.10
C ASN A 512 5.88 -32.18 -6.05
N GLY A 513 5.11 -31.59 -5.15
CA GLY A 513 4.43 -32.31 -4.05
C GLY A 513 5.34 -32.79 -2.93
N GLN A 514 6.65 -32.51 -2.97
CA GLN A 514 7.62 -32.98 -1.99
C GLN A 514 7.95 -31.93 -0.91
N PRO A 515 8.40 -32.34 0.29
CA PRO A 515 8.91 -31.43 1.31
C PRO A 515 10.07 -30.54 0.80
N GLY A 516 10.21 -29.35 1.39
CA GLY A 516 11.31 -28.44 1.10
C GLY A 516 12.62 -28.80 1.80
N ASP A 517 13.71 -28.14 1.40
CA ASP A 517 15.03 -28.29 2.03
C ASP A 517 15.12 -27.57 3.40
N GLY A 518 14.12 -26.74 3.75
CA GLY A 518 14.02 -25.94 4.97
C GLY A 518 12.70 -25.15 5.03
N PRO A 519 12.39 -24.47 6.15
CA PRO A 519 11.22 -23.60 6.27
C PRO A 519 11.30 -22.40 5.31
N GLY A 520 10.16 -21.82 4.97
CA GLY A 520 10.06 -20.70 4.02
C GLY A 520 10.17 -21.08 2.54
N GLY A 521 10.42 -22.34 2.19
CA GLY A 521 10.36 -22.84 0.81
C GLY A 521 8.94 -23.14 0.31
N THR A 522 8.81 -23.49 -0.97
CA THR A 522 7.53 -23.73 -1.67
C THR A 522 6.56 -24.63 -0.89
N ALA A 523 7.04 -25.75 -0.34
CA ALA A 523 6.19 -26.67 0.43
C ALA A 523 5.58 -26.02 1.68
N SER A 524 6.36 -25.24 2.43
CA SER A 524 5.87 -24.52 3.61
C SER A 524 4.86 -23.42 3.24
N THR A 525 5.06 -22.76 2.11
CA THR A 525 4.14 -21.73 1.60
C THR A 525 2.82 -22.33 1.15
N VAL A 526 2.85 -23.46 0.43
CA VAL A 526 1.64 -24.19 0.04
C VAL A 526 0.88 -24.66 1.29
N ALA A 527 1.57 -25.22 2.29
CA ALA A 527 0.95 -25.64 3.55
C ALA A 527 0.31 -24.44 4.29
N TYR A 528 1.00 -23.30 4.33
CA TYR A 528 0.46 -22.06 4.91
C TYR A 528 -0.80 -21.59 4.17
N TRP A 529 -0.81 -21.56 2.83
CA TRP A 529 -2.00 -21.16 2.07
C TRP A 529 -3.19 -22.10 2.26
N GLN A 530 -2.93 -23.41 2.35
CA GLN A 530 -3.96 -24.41 2.62
C GLN A 530 -4.57 -24.26 4.02
N GLN A 531 -3.78 -23.87 5.02
CA GLN A 531 -4.27 -23.61 6.38
C GLN A 531 -5.33 -22.48 6.41
N TRP A 532 -5.16 -21.44 5.59
CA TRP A 532 -6.01 -20.25 5.60
C TRP A 532 -7.13 -20.29 4.54
N SER A 533 -7.57 -21.50 4.16
CA SER A 533 -8.77 -21.78 3.33
C SER A 533 -8.64 -21.53 1.82
N HIS A 534 -7.43 -21.44 1.26
CA HIS A 534 -7.26 -21.28 -0.18
C HIS A 534 -7.01 -22.62 -0.89
N GLN A 535 -7.75 -22.88 -1.97
CA GLN A 535 -7.37 -23.89 -2.95
C GLN A 535 -6.13 -23.38 -3.70
N VAL A 536 -5.02 -24.11 -3.59
CA VAL A 536 -3.76 -23.78 -4.28
C VAL A 536 -3.79 -24.42 -5.65
N GLU A 537 -3.62 -23.61 -6.69
CA GLU A 537 -3.38 -24.08 -8.06
C GLU A 537 -1.93 -24.58 -8.15
N ILE A 538 -1.74 -25.83 -8.56
CA ILE A 538 -0.41 -26.45 -8.65
C ILE A 538 -0.08 -26.73 -10.11
N ILE A 539 1.06 -26.18 -10.56
CA ILE A 539 1.76 -26.64 -11.75
C ILE A 539 2.74 -27.71 -11.27
N ASP A 540 2.41 -28.96 -11.61
CA ASP A 540 3.16 -30.13 -11.14
C ASP A 540 4.51 -30.23 -11.86
N SER A 541 5.58 -29.83 -11.16
CA SER A 541 6.92 -29.91 -11.72
C SER A 541 7.48 -31.33 -11.77
N ALA A 542 6.92 -32.29 -11.01
CA ALA A 542 7.29 -33.70 -11.12
C ALA A 542 6.77 -34.30 -12.43
N ALA A 543 5.55 -33.95 -12.84
CA ALA A 543 5.02 -34.35 -14.14
C ALA A 543 5.87 -33.80 -15.30
N LEU A 544 6.36 -32.56 -15.19
CA LEU A 544 7.25 -31.96 -16.19
C LEU A 544 8.64 -32.63 -16.21
N LEU A 545 9.19 -32.99 -15.05
CA LEU A 545 10.43 -33.77 -14.93
C LEU A 545 10.30 -35.14 -15.61
N ALA A 546 9.21 -35.86 -15.33
CA ALA A 546 8.95 -37.17 -15.94
C ALA A 546 8.83 -37.06 -17.47
N ALA A 547 8.15 -36.02 -17.98
CA ALA A 547 8.03 -35.76 -19.42
C ALA A 547 9.39 -35.46 -20.08
N ALA A 548 10.32 -34.86 -19.35
CA ALA A 548 11.69 -34.60 -19.80
C ALA A 548 12.66 -35.79 -19.59
N GLY A 549 12.15 -36.95 -19.13
CA GLY A 549 12.94 -38.17 -18.97
C GLY A 549 13.77 -38.24 -17.68
N TYR A 550 13.46 -37.42 -16.68
CA TYR A 550 14.05 -37.53 -15.34
C TYR A 550 13.30 -38.54 -14.48
N ASP A 551 14.05 -39.28 -13.67
CA ASP A 551 13.47 -40.16 -12.66
C ASP A 551 12.86 -39.32 -11.52
N THR A 552 11.59 -39.58 -11.22
CA THR A 552 10.83 -38.88 -10.18
C THR A 552 10.74 -39.68 -8.88
N GLU A 553 11.26 -40.92 -8.84
CA GLU A 553 11.29 -41.70 -7.61
C GLU A 553 12.37 -41.16 -6.65
N SER A 554 11.92 -40.38 -5.66
CA SER A 554 12.77 -39.96 -4.54
C SER A 554 12.41 -40.73 -3.27
N GLU A 555 13.40 -41.33 -2.61
CA GLU A 555 13.24 -41.80 -1.23
C GLU A 555 12.80 -40.65 -0.31
N PRO A 556 11.87 -40.88 0.63
CA PRO A 556 11.40 -39.85 1.55
C PRO A 556 12.56 -39.38 2.44
N ARG A 557 12.98 -38.12 2.27
CA ARG A 557 13.95 -37.50 3.17
C ARG A 557 13.28 -37.19 4.51
N SER A 558 13.84 -37.74 5.58
CA SER A 558 13.58 -37.27 6.95
C SER A 558 14.12 -35.85 7.11
N THR A 559 13.28 -34.94 7.59
CA THR A 559 13.65 -33.58 7.98
C THR A 559 14.77 -33.64 9.05
N PRO A 560 15.94 -33.03 8.85
CA PRO A 560 16.92 -32.90 9.93
C PRO A 560 16.33 -31.98 11.00
N THR A 561 15.83 -32.55 12.09
CA THR A 561 15.47 -31.78 13.28
C THR A 561 16.72 -31.68 14.15
N ALA A 562 17.63 -30.78 13.77
CA ALA A 562 18.75 -30.42 14.62
C ALA A 562 18.37 -29.16 15.40
N ALA A 563 17.82 -29.37 16.61
CA ALA A 563 17.64 -28.32 17.59
C ALA A 563 19.02 -27.83 18.06
N LEU A 564 19.42 -26.64 17.61
CA LEU A 564 20.30 -25.78 18.38
C LEU A 564 19.39 -24.88 19.22
N GLU A 565 19.21 -25.22 20.49
CA GLU A 565 18.35 -24.49 21.46
C GLU A 565 18.86 -23.08 21.83
N GLN A 566 19.69 -22.44 21.02
CA GLN A 566 20.20 -21.10 21.28
C GLN A 566 19.86 -20.18 20.12
N GLN A 567 19.00 -19.20 20.41
CA GLN A 567 18.60 -18.07 19.55
C GLN A 567 17.66 -18.42 18.38
N GLN A 568 16.38 -18.67 18.69
CA GLN A 568 15.34 -18.85 17.68
C GLN A 568 14.74 -17.50 17.26
N ARG A 569 14.69 -17.24 15.96
CA ARG A 569 13.95 -16.11 15.40
C ARG A 569 12.52 -16.52 15.12
N GLU A 570 11.59 -15.62 15.39
CA GLU A 570 10.17 -15.89 15.32
C GLU A 570 9.44 -14.67 14.76
N ILE A 571 8.42 -14.88 13.93
CA ILE A 571 7.53 -13.79 13.51
C ILE A 571 6.59 -13.50 14.68
N ARG A 572 6.67 -12.28 15.22
CA ARG A 572 5.85 -11.83 16.36
C ARG A 572 5.23 -10.47 16.09
N ALA A 573 4.15 -10.19 16.82
CA ALA A 573 3.52 -8.89 16.83
C ALA A 573 4.06 -8.04 17.99
N LEU A 574 4.41 -6.80 17.70
CA LEU A 574 5.07 -5.87 18.60
C LEU A 574 4.16 -4.67 18.83
N LEU A 575 4.04 -4.26 20.08
CA LEU A 575 3.29 -3.09 20.49
C LEU A 575 4.20 -2.14 21.26
N PHE A 576 4.21 -0.88 20.84
CA PHE A 576 4.75 0.24 21.60
C PHE A 576 3.63 1.21 21.92
N ALA A 577 3.60 1.72 23.14
CA ALA A 577 2.67 2.78 23.49
C ALA A 577 3.31 3.79 24.45
N ASP A 578 2.85 5.03 24.40
CA ASP A 578 3.37 6.14 25.21
C ASP A 578 2.24 7.10 25.56
N VAL A 579 2.28 7.69 26.77
CA VAL A 579 1.19 8.54 27.26
C VAL A 579 1.49 10.00 26.92
N VAL A 580 0.55 10.62 26.21
CA VAL A 580 0.66 12.01 25.80
C VAL A 580 0.60 12.91 27.05
N GLN A 581 1.51 13.89 27.11
CA GLN A 581 1.67 14.83 28.22
C GLN A 581 2.13 14.22 29.55
N TYR A 582 2.61 12.97 29.59
CA TYR A 582 3.15 12.38 30.83
C TYR A 582 4.26 13.23 31.47
N THR A 583 5.13 13.83 30.66
CA THR A 583 6.21 14.72 31.14
C THR A 583 5.72 16.01 31.80
N GLN A 584 4.42 16.33 31.69
CA GLN A 584 3.80 17.50 32.31
C GLN A 584 3.14 17.17 33.65
N LEU A 585 3.11 15.89 34.05
CA LEU A 585 2.58 15.47 35.34
C LEU A 585 3.47 15.97 36.49
N LEU A 586 2.83 16.41 37.56
CA LEU A 586 3.49 16.78 38.81
C LEU A 586 3.93 15.54 39.60
N GLU A 587 4.90 15.69 40.49
CA GLU A 587 5.49 14.57 41.25
C GLU A 587 4.44 13.80 42.09
N ASP A 588 3.48 14.52 42.67
CA ASP A 588 2.36 13.94 43.43
C ASP A 588 1.35 13.22 42.52
N GLN A 589 1.20 13.68 41.28
CA GLN A 589 0.36 13.07 40.25
C GLN A 589 0.96 11.76 39.72
N LEU A 590 2.29 11.56 39.76
CA LEU A 590 2.92 10.32 39.29
C LEU A 590 2.44 9.09 40.07
N CYS A 591 2.28 9.21 41.38
CA CYS A 591 1.77 8.12 42.22
C CYS A 591 0.30 7.78 41.92
N ILE A 592 -0.49 8.78 41.54
CA ILE A 592 -1.88 8.60 41.11
C ILE A 592 -1.90 7.89 39.75
N PHE A 593 -1.08 8.36 38.81
CA PHE A 593 -0.95 7.77 37.49
C PHE A 593 -0.56 6.29 37.57
N MET A 594 0.47 5.92 38.33
CA MET A 594 0.86 4.50 38.47
C MET A 594 -0.30 3.63 38.97
N ARG A 595 -1.03 4.10 39.98
CA ARG A 595 -2.14 3.35 40.60
C ARG A 595 -3.33 3.19 39.66
N HIS A 596 -3.71 4.23 38.94
CA HIS A 596 -4.93 4.21 38.13
C HIS A 596 -4.68 3.72 36.70
N PHE A 597 -3.52 4.03 36.11
CA PHE A 597 -3.18 3.61 34.76
C PHE A 597 -2.44 2.27 34.76
N LEU A 598 -1.27 2.15 35.39
CA LEU A 598 -0.45 0.93 35.27
C LEU A 598 -1.10 -0.30 35.93
N GLU A 599 -1.82 -0.16 37.05
CA GLU A 599 -2.58 -1.29 37.61
C GLU A 599 -3.73 -1.72 36.69
N ALA A 600 -4.40 -0.78 36.04
CA ALA A 600 -5.46 -1.08 35.08
C ALA A 600 -4.93 -1.76 33.81
N VAL A 601 -3.78 -1.29 33.29
CA VAL A 601 -3.06 -1.94 32.18
C VAL A 601 -2.60 -3.34 32.59
N ALA A 602 -2.11 -3.52 33.82
CA ALA A 602 -1.74 -4.83 34.35
C ALA A 602 -2.95 -5.77 34.39
N ALA A 603 -4.09 -5.31 34.90
CA ALA A 603 -5.34 -6.07 34.92
C ALA A 603 -5.82 -6.44 33.51
N LEU A 604 -5.76 -5.51 32.54
CA LEU A 604 -6.07 -5.77 31.13
C LEU A 604 -5.13 -6.84 30.54
N SER A 605 -3.83 -6.72 30.77
CA SER A 605 -2.81 -7.64 30.24
C SER A 605 -2.83 -9.04 30.86
N ASN A 606 -3.57 -9.23 31.94
CA ASN A 606 -3.74 -10.51 32.63
C ASN A 606 -5.08 -11.19 32.30
N GLN A 607 -5.89 -10.59 31.43
CA GLN A 607 -7.13 -11.23 30.96
C GLN A 607 -6.80 -12.50 30.15
N PRO A 608 -7.57 -13.59 30.28
CA PRO A 608 -7.25 -14.89 29.67
C PRO A 608 -7.11 -14.89 28.14
N ARG A 609 -7.72 -13.91 27.46
CA ARG A 609 -7.66 -13.76 25.99
C ARG A 609 -6.33 -13.21 25.47
N TYR A 610 -5.45 -12.72 26.35
CA TYR A 610 -4.17 -12.13 25.99
C TYR A 610 -3.03 -12.94 26.59
N GLN A 611 -2.08 -13.37 25.75
CA GLN A 611 -0.89 -14.08 26.21
C GLN A 611 0.39 -13.37 25.72
N PRO A 612 0.66 -12.14 26.18
CA PRO A 612 1.89 -11.45 25.83
C PRO A 612 3.11 -12.24 26.32
N LEU A 613 4.06 -12.43 25.42
CA LEU A 613 5.31 -13.16 25.63
C LEU A 613 6.33 -12.33 26.41
N THR A 614 6.28 -11.01 26.27
CA THR A 614 7.10 -10.03 26.99
C THR A 614 6.25 -8.81 27.34
N LYS A 615 6.47 -8.25 28.53
CA LYS A 615 5.86 -7.01 29.01
C LYS A 615 6.97 -6.16 29.66
N ASN A 616 7.29 -5.01 29.09
CA ASN A 616 8.24 -4.08 29.68
C ASN A 616 7.61 -2.68 29.79
N THR A 617 8.02 -1.93 30.80
CA THR A 617 7.56 -0.56 31.05
C THR A 617 8.74 0.33 31.42
N TRP A 618 8.78 1.55 30.90
CA TRP A 618 9.75 2.58 31.28
C TRP A 618 9.03 3.91 31.50
N GLY A 619 8.69 4.20 32.76
CA GLY A 619 7.77 5.31 33.06
C GLY A 619 6.38 5.00 32.50
N ASP A 620 5.92 5.82 31.57
CA ASP A 620 4.67 5.67 30.84
C ASP A 620 4.77 4.85 29.55
N ALA A 621 5.99 4.65 29.03
CA ALA A 621 6.21 3.86 27.84
C ALA A 621 5.93 2.36 28.10
N LEU A 622 5.13 1.75 27.24
CA LEU A 622 4.75 0.34 27.27
C LEU A 622 5.35 -0.40 26.06
N TYR A 623 5.94 -1.56 26.31
CA TYR A 623 6.41 -2.48 25.27
C TYR A 623 5.87 -3.88 25.50
N TYR A 624 5.15 -4.41 24.51
CA TYR A 624 4.57 -5.75 24.55
C TYR A 624 4.93 -6.54 23.29
N VAL A 625 5.11 -7.84 23.46
CA VAL A 625 5.28 -8.80 22.35
C VAL A 625 4.19 -9.85 22.46
N PHE A 626 3.46 -10.07 21.37
CA PHE A 626 2.37 -11.03 21.29
C PHE A 626 2.71 -12.14 20.28
N PRO A 627 2.17 -13.36 20.48
CA PRO A 627 2.38 -14.46 19.56
C PRO A 627 1.71 -14.22 18.20
N THR A 628 0.59 -13.48 18.18
CA THR A 628 -0.23 -13.25 16.99
C THR A 628 -0.58 -11.78 16.79
N VAL A 629 -0.83 -11.39 15.54
CA VAL A 629 -1.31 -10.03 15.19
C VAL A 629 -2.73 -9.79 15.70
N GLN A 630 -3.55 -10.83 15.80
CA GLN A 630 -4.91 -10.73 16.33
C GLN A 630 -4.91 -10.28 17.79
N GLU A 631 -4.12 -10.94 18.65
CA GLU A 631 -4.01 -10.57 20.06
C GLU A 631 -3.46 -9.16 20.25
N ALA A 632 -2.38 -8.82 19.53
CA ALA A 632 -1.76 -7.50 19.63
C ALA A 632 -2.74 -6.38 19.22
N GLY A 633 -3.48 -6.57 18.13
CA GLY A 633 -4.44 -5.56 17.67
C GLY A 633 -5.64 -5.41 18.59
N LEU A 634 -6.17 -6.51 19.13
CA LEU A 634 -7.25 -6.46 20.13
C LEU A 634 -6.80 -5.81 21.43
N PHE A 635 -5.63 -6.17 21.94
CA PHE A 635 -5.07 -5.56 23.14
C PHE A 635 -4.82 -4.07 22.95
N ALA A 636 -4.28 -3.65 21.80
CA ALA A 636 -4.08 -2.22 21.50
C ALA A 636 -5.39 -1.43 21.52
N LEU A 637 -6.45 -1.97 20.92
CA LEU A 637 -7.76 -1.32 20.91
C LEU A 637 -8.37 -1.25 22.31
N ASP A 638 -8.27 -2.33 23.08
CA ASP A 638 -8.75 -2.36 24.46
C ASP A 638 -7.96 -1.42 25.38
N LEU A 639 -6.66 -1.28 25.14
CA LEU A 639 -5.81 -0.32 25.86
C LEU A 639 -6.22 1.13 25.55
N GLY A 640 -6.55 1.42 24.29
CA GLY A 640 -7.12 2.71 23.88
C GLY A 640 -8.47 2.99 24.56
N ASP A 641 -9.37 2.00 24.59
CA ASP A 641 -10.68 2.14 25.24
C ASP A 641 -10.54 2.30 26.77
N LEU A 642 -9.62 1.55 27.39
CA LEU A 642 -9.30 1.69 28.80
C LEU A 642 -8.87 3.13 29.12
N MET A 643 -7.98 3.70 28.30
CA MET A 643 -7.51 5.08 28.46
C MET A 643 -8.66 6.11 28.42
N GLN A 644 -9.67 5.87 27.59
CA GLN A 644 -10.84 6.74 27.45
C GLN A 644 -11.89 6.52 28.55
N SER A 645 -11.91 5.34 29.17
CA SER A 645 -12.91 4.99 30.20
C SER A 645 -12.64 5.62 31.57
N ILE A 646 -11.41 6.09 31.82
CA ILE A 646 -11.00 6.66 33.10
C ILE A 646 -11.29 8.16 33.10
N ASP A 647 -12.04 8.63 34.09
CA ASP A 647 -12.20 10.07 34.34
C ASP A 647 -10.94 10.62 35.04
N TRP A 648 -9.96 11.02 34.23
CA TRP A 648 -8.67 11.51 34.71
C TRP A 648 -8.79 12.73 35.62
N GLN A 649 -9.72 13.63 35.31
CA GLN A 649 -9.96 14.83 36.10
C GLN A 649 -10.44 14.46 37.51
N GLN A 650 -11.35 13.50 37.62
CA GLN A 650 -11.81 12.99 38.91
C GLN A 650 -10.70 12.31 39.71
N GLN A 651 -9.73 11.68 39.04
CA GLN A 651 -8.56 11.10 39.71
C GLN A 651 -7.48 12.13 40.09
N GLY A 652 -7.61 13.40 39.70
CA GLY A 652 -6.61 14.45 39.96
C GLY A 652 -5.50 14.54 38.90
N LEU A 653 -5.75 14.01 37.71
CA LEU A 653 -4.86 14.04 36.54
C LEU A 653 -5.43 14.97 35.44
N PRO A 654 -4.61 15.42 34.47
CA PRO A 654 -5.10 16.19 33.31
C PRO A 654 -6.24 15.47 32.58
N ALA A 655 -7.31 16.20 32.28
CA ALA A 655 -8.54 15.64 31.70
C ALA A 655 -8.33 15.08 30.28
N ASP A 656 -7.33 15.58 29.56
CA ASP A 656 -6.98 15.24 28.18
C ASP A 656 -5.89 14.15 28.08
N LEU A 657 -5.54 13.47 29.19
CA LEU A 657 -4.59 12.37 29.17
C LEU A 657 -5.03 11.31 28.15
N THR A 658 -4.10 10.93 27.27
CA THR A 658 -4.38 9.93 26.24
C THR A 658 -3.11 9.18 25.86
N ILE A 659 -3.23 8.17 25.01
CA ILE A 659 -2.13 7.26 24.66
C ILE A 659 -1.95 7.18 23.15
N ARG A 660 -0.71 7.07 22.70
CA ARG A 660 -0.34 6.71 21.32
C ARG A 660 0.03 5.25 21.29
N ILE A 661 -0.51 4.48 20.35
CA ILE A 661 -0.22 3.04 20.26
C ILE A 661 0.23 2.69 18.85
N ALA A 662 1.37 2.00 18.74
CA ALA A 662 1.93 1.53 17.49
C ALA A 662 2.08 0.01 17.45
N LEU A 663 1.81 -0.56 16.28
CA LEU A 663 1.85 -1.99 16.00
C LEU A 663 2.77 -2.31 14.82
N HIS A 664 3.56 -3.37 14.97
CA HIS A 664 4.37 -3.95 13.90
C HIS A 664 4.34 -5.48 14.00
N ALA A 665 4.58 -6.17 12.88
CA ALA A 665 4.77 -7.60 12.88
C ALA A 665 5.99 -7.94 12.03
N GLY A 666 6.86 -8.82 12.55
CA GLY A 666 8.03 -9.26 11.82
C GLY A 666 8.96 -10.17 12.62
N PRO A 667 10.04 -10.67 11.98
CA PRO A 667 11.02 -11.53 12.63
C PRO A 667 11.75 -10.82 13.77
N VAL A 668 11.70 -11.42 14.95
CA VAL A 668 12.44 -10.99 16.14
C VAL A 668 13.23 -12.15 16.72
N LEU A 669 14.40 -11.84 17.26
CA LEU A 669 15.24 -12.80 17.95
C LEU A 669 14.75 -12.97 19.39
N ARG A 670 14.35 -14.18 19.75
CA ARG A 670 14.05 -14.55 21.13
C ARG A 670 15.36 -14.81 21.88
N ASN A 671 15.53 -14.14 23.01
CA ASN A 671 16.65 -14.41 23.91
C ASN A 671 16.25 -14.27 25.39
N VAL A 672 17.14 -14.68 26.28
CA VAL A 672 17.03 -14.37 27.72
C VAL A 672 17.98 -13.21 27.96
N ASP A 673 17.44 -12.10 28.47
CA ASP A 673 18.25 -10.94 28.85
C ASP A 673 19.15 -11.33 30.03
N PRO A 674 20.48 -11.24 29.89
CA PRO A 674 21.41 -11.70 30.92
C PRO A 674 21.40 -10.82 32.18
N ILE A 675 20.81 -9.63 32.13
CA ILE A 675 20.71 -8.71 33.26
C ILE A 675 19.42 -8.99 34.04
N THR A 676 18.29 -9.12 33.36
CA THR A 676 16.98 -9.30 34.01
C THR A 676 16.60 -10.77 34.22
N ASN A 677 17.29 -11.70 33.55
CA ASN A 677 16.93 -13.13 33.46
C ASN A 677 15.52 -13.38 32.91
N GLN A 678 14.94 -12.41 32.19
CA GLN A 678 13.63 -12.54 31.56
C GLN A 678 13.77 -12.80 30.06
N VAL A 679 12.75 -13.43 29.48
CA VAL A 679 12.65 -13.58 28.03
C VAL A 679 12.41 -12.21 27.41
N ASN A 680 13.24 -11.86 26.44
CA ASN A 680 13.16 -10.63 25.70
C ASN A 680 13.20 -10.91 24.19
N TYR A 681 12.78 -9.92 23.42
CA TYR A 681 12.79 -9.97 21.96
C TYR A 681 13.54 -8.77 21.42
N MET A 682 14.46 -9.02 20.49
CA MET A 682 15.31 -7.99 19.92
C MET A 682 15.49 -8.17 18.41
N GLY A 683 15.88 -7.09 17.73
CA GLY A 683 16.08 -7.08 16.28
C GLY A 683 15.63 -5.78 15.64
N THR A 684 15.88 -5.65 14.34
CA THR A 684 15.52 -4.46 13.54
C THR A 684 14.02 -4.19 13.55
N HIS A 685 13.18 -5.23 13.52
CA HIS A 685 11.72 -5.12 13.56
C HIS A 685 11.19 -4.48 14.86
N VAL A 686 11.91 -4.59 15.99
CA VAL A 686 11.56 -3.85 17.22
C VAL A 686 11.69 -2.34 17.02
N ASN A 687 12.72 -1.90 16.30
CA ASN A 687 12.87 -0.50 15.97
C ASN A 687 11.74 0.00 15.06
N HIS A 688 11.21 -0.81 14.14
CA HIS A 688 10.12 -0.39 13.25
C HIS A 688 8.90 0.05 14.05
N ALA A 689 8.47 -0.76 15.03
CA ALA A 689 7.35 -0.42 15.91
C ALA A 689 7.62 0.88 16.70
N ALA A 690 8.81 1.01 17.27
CA ALA A 690 9.23 2.17 18.06
C ALA A 690 9.39 3.47 17.23
N ARG A 691 9.39 3.41 15.89
CA ARG A 691 9.41 4.60 15.02
C ARG A 691 8.04 5.04 14.54
N ILE A 692 7.02 4.19 14.70
CA ILE A 692 5.62 4.50 14.39
C ILE A 692 4.94 5.20 15.56
N GLU A 693 5.24 4.82 16.81
CA GLU A 693 4.62 5.41 18.00
C GLU A 693 4.68 6.94 17.99
N PRO A 694 5.84 7.61 17.78
CA PRO A 694 5.91 9.06 17.90
C PRO A 694 5.08 9.82 16.86
N ILE A 695 4.82 9.19 15.70
CA ILE A 695 4.02 9.78 14.62
C ILE A 695 2.53 9.43 14.74
N THR A 696 2.17 8.52 15.64
CA THR A 696 0.80 8.08 15.85
C THR A 696 0.02 9.21 16.53
N PRO A 697 -1.11 9.69 15.97
CA PRO A 697 -1.90 10.72 16.62
C PRO A 697 -2.38 10.30 18.02
N PRO A 698 -2.52 11.25 18.96
CA PRO A 698 -3.06 10.99 20.29
C PRO A 698 -4.39 10.22 20.24
N GLY A 699 -4.51 9.16 21.04
CA GLY A 699 -5.72 8.34 21.14
C GLY A 699 -5.97 7.39 19.97
N LYS A 700 -5.00 7.23 19.05
CA LYS A 700 -5.12 6.34 17.88
C LYS A 700 -4.14 5.16 17.96
N VAL A 701 -4.47 4.11 17.20
CA VAL A 701 -3.64 2.91 17.05
C VAL A 701 -3.13 2.82 15.61
N TYR A 702 -1.84 3.05 15.39
CA TYR A 702 -1.26 2.92 14.05
C TYR A 702 -0.47 1.62 13.90
N ALA A 703 -0.42 1.10 12.68
CA ALA A 703 0.23 -0.15 12.34
C ALA A 703 1.05 -0.03 11.05
N SER A 704 2.15 -0.76 10.99
CA SER A 704 2.93 -0.93 9.75
C SER A 704 2.17 -1.72 8.67
N GLN A 705 2.58 -1.59 7.40
CA GLN A 705 2.10 -2.45 6.31
C GLN A 705 2.27 -3.94 6.59
N ALA A 706 3.37 -4.34 7.22
CA ALA A 706 3.63 -5.73 7.56
C ALA A 706 2.58 -6.29 8.53
N PHE A 707 2.21 -5.51 9.54
CA PHE A 707 1.16 -5.89 10.48
C PHE A 707 -0.20 -6.02 9.78
N ALA A 708 -0.56 -5.03 8.95
CA ALA A 708 -1.81 -5.07 8.18
C ALA A 708 -1.86 -6.28 7.23
N ALA A 709 -0.78 -6.53 6.48
CA ALA A 709 -0.69 -7.65 5.56
C ALA A 709 -0.82 -9.00 6.27
N ILE A 710 -0.09 -9.21 7.38
CA ILE A 710 -0.16 -10.47 8.14
C ILE A 710 -1.55 -10.64 8.79
N ALA A 711 -2.15 -9.58 9.32
CA ALA A 711 -3.52 -9.64 9.85
C ALA A 711 -4.52 -10.07 8.77
N THR A 712 -4.38 -9.53 7.56
CA THR A 712 -5.22 -9.90 6.42
C THR A 712 -4.97 -11.34 5.95
N SER A 713 -3.71 -11.79 5.86
CA SER A 713 -3.38 -13.16 5.41
C SER A 713 -3.86 -14.23 6.39
N GLU A 714 -3.78 -13.95 7.69
CA GLU A 714 -4.25 -14.82 8.78
C GLU A 714 -5.77 -14.71 9.01
N GLY A 715 -6.51 -14.07 8.10
CA GLY A 715 -7.97 -14.06 8.12
C GLY A 715 -8.57 -13.40 9.36
N GLN A 716 -7.86 -12.45 9.97
CA GLN A 716 -8.33 -11.72 11.13
C GLN A 716 -9.60 -10.92 10.77
N GLN A 717 -10.63 -11.01 11.63
CA GLN A 717 -11.92 -10.33 11.44
C GLN A 717 -12.41 -9.53 12.65
N SER A 718 -11.58 -9.33 13.68
CA SER A 718 -11.97 -8.57 14.88
C SER A 718 -11.64 -7.08 14.77
N PHE A 719 -10.80 -6.68 13.81
CA PHE A 719 -10.46 -5.27 13.56
C PHE A 719 -10.17 -5.06 12.06
N THR A 720 -10.11 -3.80 11.64
CA THR A 720 -9.68 -3.40 10.29
C THR A 720 -8.41 -2.57 10.36
N CYS A 721 -7.55 -2.72 9.35
CA CYS A 721 -6.39 -1.85 9.14
C CYS A 721 -6.65 -0.93 7.95
N SER A 722 -7.01 0.32 8.22
CA SER A 722 -7.33 1.34 7.21
C SER A 722 -6.09 2.12 6.80
N TYR A 723 -5.77 2.20 5.51
CA TYR A 723 -4.60 2.96 5.06
C TYR A 723 -4.75 4.46 5.37
N VAL A 724 -3.72 5.08 5.95
CA VAL A 724 -3.69 6.52 6.30
C VAL A 724 -2.63 7.31 5.54
N GLY A 725 -1.95 6.69 4.57
CA GLY A 725 -0.94 7.33 3.74
C GLY A 725 0.48 6.79 3.96
N ARG A 726 1.38 7.26 3.11
CA ARG A 726 2.83 7.10 3.33
C ARG A 726 3.31 8.17 4.28
N MET A 727 3.74 7.76 5.48
CA MET A 727 4.16 8.70 6.51
C MET A 727 5.67 8.64 6.74
N PRO A 728 6.36 9.78 6.91
CA PRO A 728 7.73 9.80 7.37
C PRO A 728 7.75 9.30 8.81
N TRP A 729 8.39 8.16 9.04
CA TRP A 729 8.57 7.62 10.39
C TRP A 729 9.61 8.42 11.16
N ALA A 730 9.52 8.39 12.49
CA ALA A 730 10.34 9.20 13.37
C ALA A 730 11.84 8.97 13.14
N LYS A 731 12.68 9.94 13.54
CA LYS A 731 14.15 9.90 13.41
C LYS A 731 14.65 9.67 11.96
N HIS A 732 13.91 10.18 10.97
CA HIS A 732 14.25 10.06 9.54
C HIS A 732 14.41 8.61 9.07
N TYR A 733 13.64 7.69 9.66
CA TYR A 733 13.73 6.25 9.35
C TYR A 733 13.33 5.92 7.90
N GLY A 734 12.50 6.76 7.30
CA GLY A 734 12.00 6.63 5.93
C GLY A 734 10.50 6.88 5.85
N THR A 735 9.94 6.82 4.64
CA THR A 735 8.50 7.07 4.41
C THR A 735 7.81 5.78 3.99
N PHE A 736 6.96 5.25 4.87
CA PHE A 736 6.35 3.92 4.71
C PHE A 736 4.82 3.98 4.72
N PRO A 737 4.14 3.07 4.00
CA PRO A 737 2.70 2.86 4.13
C PRO A 737 2.32 2.59 5.59
N THR A 738 1.41 3.39 6.14
CA THR A 738 0.93 3.25 7.52
C THR A 738 -0.58 3.09 7.55
N TYR A 739 -1.07 2.35 8.54
CA TYR A 739 -2.46 1.94 8.66
C TYR A 739 -3.00 2.32 10.04
N HIS A 740 -4.25 2.73 10.13
CA HIS A 740 -4.99 2.94 11.37
C HIS A 740 -5.78 1.68 11.69
N VAL A 741 -5.58 1.14 12.90
CA VAL A 741 -6.28 -0.04 13.39
C VAL A 741 -7.54 0.39 14.12
N GLN A 742 -8.69 -0.17 13.73
CA GLN A 742 -10.00 0.19 14.28
C GLN A 742 -10.82 -1.07 14.53
N ARG A 743 -11.67 -1.04 15.56
CA ARG A 743 -12.64 -2.12 15.78
C ARG A 743 -13.58 -2.21 14.59
N LEU A 744 -13.95 -3.44 14.25
CA LEU A 744 -15.18 -3.68 13.52
C LEU A 744 -16.30 -3.47 14.54
N HIS A 745 -17.12 -2.43 14.36
CA HIS A 745 -18.29 -2.24 15.21
C HIS A 745 -19.25 -3.41 14.97
N SER A 746 -19.22 -4.38 15.88
CA SER A 746 -20.16 -5.50 15.96
C SER A 746 -21.55 -5.02 16.30
#